data_AF-B5E9S0-F1
#
_entry.id   AF-B5E9S0-F1
#
_cell.length_a   1.000
_cell.length_b   1.000
_cell.length_c   1.000
_cell.angle_alpha   90.00
_cell.angle_beta   90.00
_cell.angle_gamma   90.00
#
_symmetry.space_group_name_H-M   'P 1'
#
loop_
_entity.id
_entity.type
_entity.pdbx_description
1 polymer ?
#
loop_
_entity_poly.entity_id
_entity_poly.type
_entity_poly.pdbx_seq_one_letter_code
_entity_poly.pdbx_strand_id
1 'polypeptide(L)'
;MSALTIHTLASIFRDEKAALSLTLFSQEDISTIEGGVFDKNGKAYIKCLVLGKEKQAKPEEIVRQLWLYRLIHNYNYPVSRVTVEYPITFGRDTSKRADIVVFDKDRPTVPYLIVEVKKTKLKEGKEQLKSYCHATGAPLALWSDGSLVTFWHRKNPNYFVEIPEIPSASQTIEEVAETPWNIKTLLLFEQQREQDLHHTRSLRDLILDMEDEVLANAGVDVFEEVFKLIFTKLYDELTVYSGRHKYLRFRNTNTASELRDRIQALFEEACDRWEGVFPPGDRLRLTADHLQVCIGSLEKYKLFNSNLDVIDEAFEYLVSKSSKGEKGQYFTPRWVIDMCVKMLNPQVDESMIDTACGSAGFTMHAIFKVWRDILDREGLAASHLFTMERKPEACYDYVREKVFAIDFDEKSVRVARCLNLIAGDGQTNVMHLNTLDWKKWDETVKEENWNDTYNQGWKKLRKLLIDPKGKDYRAFGFDLLMANPPFAGDIKQSDMLSLYEMGHKENGKAESKVGRDLLFIERNLDFLRPGGRMAIVLPQGRFNNAGDKRIRRYIAEHCRILAVVGLHPNTFKPHTGIKTSVLFVQKWNEDPTAGLLCPRVDDYNIFFATQKLPSKDSSGDKIYVTKPVVSIFEEGNPNGESKLVKYDHDDFLKRYGSIKAATVYQFRVNGKKKRMSLEEIEEQYGGLANVEKPMNMVMPIESKELVRDTHGHWIVQHDLFNHEGLTQNGVAEAFIEFAKKEELNFFSLSPFDEARYRGLLEGLEAVVIRFSELERTLRVDAEYFSKSRIDAAKRLDQIHTEALDRVADISDGNHFSISEEFQEEGIPYYRGQDVTGHFYIEQSQPVFIPQKAFSVSHMLRSHLHKGDVLLSIVGTIGELSLVSSESDATCSCKLAILRPQTVKPGYLAVFLKSRYGQDQIHRLKRGAVQMGLLLEDMDQLRIPRFLGKLEIAVERAVEKAKNALDNSFNLYRQAEEILLRTLGLEDWTPPEPLTYERNASETLTAGRLDSQYFSPRVQTLIQILSRDNLSVGDVARLRKEYFIPSRHETFEYIEIGGVTASGEVNSSSVPADETPDRATWHVRSGDVITSTVRPIRRLSAVIYPEQDGFVCSSGFAVLEPYRAFSELLLVYLRLPVIAELMDLHTTASMYPAISVPDILKLPFVQPSSDVAEEVAKLVRDSHAARKQAHALLARAKWAVEIAIEDNEAVGLTFLQNGGYQ
;
A
#
# COMPACT_ATOMS: atom_id res chain seq x y z
N MET A 1 49.33 -30.26 -38.82
CA MET A 1 49.49 -29.28 -37.73
C MET A 1 48.12 -29.07 -37.11
N SER A 2 47.85 -29.69 -35.97
CA SER A 2 46.61 -29.49 -35.21
C SER A 2 46.60 -28.07 -34.66
N ALA A 3 45.51 -27.33 -34.86
CA ALA A 3 45.31 -26.02 -34.26
C ALA A 3 45.47 -26.13 -32.73
N LEU A 4 46.37 -25.33 -32.17
CA LEU A 4 46.48 -25.16 -30.71
C LEU A 4 45.17 -24.55 -30.22
N THR A 5 44.36 -25.34 -29.51
CA THR A 5 43.17 -24.84 -28.81
C THR A 5 43.63 -23.91 -27.70
N ILE A 6 43.37 -22.61 -27.83
CA ILE A 6 43.60 -21.63 -26.76
C ILE A 6 42.47 -21.80 -25.75
N HIS A 7 42.78 -22.31 -24.55
CA HIS A 7 41.81 -22.38 -23.45
C HIS A 7 41.82 -21.05 -22.70
N THR A 8 40.77 -20.24 -22.86
CA THR A 8 40.54 -19.08 -21.99
C THR A 8 39.90 -19.53 -20.67
N LEU A 9 40.03 -18.78 -19.58
CA LEU A 9 39.35 -19.08 -18.31
C LEU A 9 37.82 -19.17 -18.51
N ALA A 10 37.27 -18.34 -19.41
CA ALA A 10 35.86 -18.42 -19.83
C ALA A 10 35.47 -19.79 -20.44
N SER A 11 36.40 -20.51 -21.07
CA SER A 11 36.15 -21.86 -21.62
C SER A 11 36.21 -22.98 -20.56
N ILE A 12 36.87 -22.74 -19.43
CA ILE A 12 37.03 -23.69 -18.32
C ILE A 12 35.79 -23.66 -17.39
N PHE A 13 35.21 -22.48 -17.20
CA PHE A 13 33.98 -22.24 -16.45
C PHE A 13 32.79 -22.24 -17.44
N ARG A 14 32.16 -23.40 -17.64
CA ARG A 14 31.15 -23.70 -18.71
C ARG A 14 29.79 -22.94 -18.62
N ASP A 15 29.73 -21.71 -18.09
CA ASP A 15 28.50 -20.90 -17.93
C ASP A 15 28.83 -19.39 -17.67
N GLU A 16 28.07 -18.42 -18.21
CA GLU A 16 28.16 -16.97 -17.88
C GLU A 16 27.95 -16.71 -16.36
N LYS A 17 27.15 -17.53 -15.67
CA LYS A 17 27.04 -17.49 -14.19
C LYS A 17 28.32 -17.91 -13.46
N ALA A 18 29.18 -18.68 -14.12
CA ALA A 18 30.48 -19.10 -13.58
C ALA A 18 31.59 -18.10 -13.94
N ALA A 19 31.41 -17.22 -14.93
CA ALA A 19 32.28 -16.05 -15.13
C ALA A 19 32.09 -14.99 -14.02
N LEU A 20 30.87 -14.88 -13.45
CA LEU A 20 30.59 -14.13 -12.22
C LEU A 20 31.29 -14.72 -10.98
N SER A 21 31.77 -15.97 -11.04
CA SER A 21 32.45 -16.65 -9.92
C SER A 21 33.93 -16.28 -9.77
N LEU A 22 34.40 -15.21 -10.40
CA LEU A 22 35.76 -14.67 -10.24
C LEU A 22 35.77 -13.16 -9.92
N THR A 23 34.60 -12.57 -9.64
CA THR A 23 34.42 -11.15 -9.30
C THR A 23 35.26 -10.68 -8.11
N LEU A 24 35.71 -11.61 -7.27
CA LEU A 24 36.60 -11.37 -6.14
C LEU A 24 38.06 -11.04 -6.52
N PHE A 25 38.47 -11.35 -7.73
CA PHE A 25 39.87 -11.24 -8.18
C PHE A 25 40.04 -10.10 -9.17
N SER A 26 41.18 -9.41 -9.11
CA SER A 26 41.47 -8.32 -10.05
C SER A 26 41.68 -8.87 -11.46
N GLN A 27 41.46 -8.04 -12.49
CA GLN A 27 41.73 -8.45 -13.87
C GLN A 27 43.22 -8.82 -14.10
N GLU A 28 44.12 -8.25 -13.31
CA GLU A 28 45.54 -8.62 -13.31
C GLU A 28 45.79 -10.02 -12.74
N ASP A 29 45.15 -10.38 -11.60
CA ASP A 29 45.22 -11.71 -11.01
C ASP A 29 44.69 -12.78 -12.01
N ILE A 30 43.54 -12.48 -12.62
CA ILE A 30 42.86 -13.36 -13.58
C ILE A 30 43.71 -13.56 -14.83
N SER A 31 44.18 -12.46 -15.45
CA SER A 31 45.02 -12.52 -16.65
C SER A 31 46.34 -13.26 -16.41
N THR A 32 46.92 -13.13 -15.21
CA THR A 32 48.17 -13.81 -14.84
C THR A 32 48.00 -15.32 -14.72
N ILE A 33 46.93 -15.76 -14.05
CA ILE A 33 46.61 -17.20 -13.94
C ILE A 33 46.19 -17.77 -15.30
N GLU A 34 45.42 -17.02 -16.10
CA GLU A 34 45.02 -17.41 -17.45
C GLU A 34 46.22 -17.63 -18.37
N GLY A 35 47.21 -16.74 -18.32
CA GLY A 35 48.45 -16.87 -19.10
C GLY A 35 49.30 -18.10 -18.75
N GLY A 36 49.04 -18.74 -17.60
CA GLY A 36 49.70 -19.97 -17.16
C GLY A 36 48.99 -21.28 -17.56
N VAL A 37 47.83 -21.20 -18.22
CA VAL A 37 47.05 -22.36 -18.66
C VAL A 37 47.54 -22.85 -20.03
N PHE A 38 47.69 -24.17 -20.19
CA PHE A 38 48.12 -24.79 -21.45
C PHE A 38 47.33 -26.08 -21.74
N ASP A 39 47.21 -26.45 -23.02
CA ASP A 39 46.57 -27.70 -23.43
C ASP A 39 47.51 -28.90 -23.25
N LYS A 40 46.97 -29.99 -22.69
CA LYS A 40 47.61 -31.30 -22.70
C LYS A 40 46.57 -32.38 -22.99
N ASN A 41 46.68 -33.01 -24.16
CA ASN A 41 45.75 -34.04 -24.65
C ASN A 41 44.28 -33.57 -24.71
N GLY A 42 44.04 -32.34 -25.20
CA GLY A 42 42.68 -31.80 -25.38
C GLY A 42 41.97 -31.38 -24.09
N LYS A 43 42.73 -31.19 -23.01
CA LYS A 43 42.24 -30.71 -21.70
C LYS A 43 43.17 -29.60 -21.21
N ALA A 44 42.59 -28.59 -20.57
CA ALA A 44 43.34 -27.50 -19.95
C ALA A 44 44.10 -27.98 -18.69
N TYR A 45 45.37 -27.61 -18.59
CA TYR A 45 46.25 -27.84 -17.44
C TYR A 45 46.91 -26.53 -17.01
N ILE A 46 47.27 -26.46 -15.72
CA ILE A 46 48.03 -25.36 -15.14
C ILE A 46 49.12 -25.91 -14.23
N LYS A 47 50.27 -25.24 -14.17
CA LYS A 47 51.35 -25.59 -13.25
C LYS A 47 51.07 -24.98 -11.88
N CYS A 48 50.91 -25.82 -10.86
CA CYS A 48 50.62 -25.36 -9.50
C CYS A 48 51.74 -24.45 -8.98
N LEU A 49 51.40 -23.24 -8.51
CA LEU A 49 52.36 -22.21 -8.06
C LEU A 49 53.26 -22.68 -6.91
N VAL A 50 52.78 -23.59 -6.07
CA VAL A 50 53.49 -24.10 -4.89
C VAL A 50 54.25 -25.41 -5.21
N LEU A 51 53.59 -26.39 -5.81
CA LEU A 51 54.18 -27.73 -6.04
C LEU A 51 55.01 -27.81 -7.32
N GLY A 52 54.85 -26.87 -8.26
CA GLY A 52 55.48 -26.92 -9.57
C GLY A 52 55.03 -28.09 -10.45
N LYS A 53 54.00 -28.84 -10.04
CA LYS A 53 53.43 -29.98 -10.77
C LYS A 53 52.27 -29.53 -11.66
N GLU A 54 52.12 -30.19 -12.80
CA GLU A 54 51.01 -29.97 -13.73
C GLU A 54 49.72 -30.57 -13.14
N LYS A 55 48.68 -29.75 -13.00
CA LYS A 55 47.34 -30.13 -12.52
C LYS A 55 46.32 -29.78 -13.60
N GLN A 56 45.27 -30.59 -13.72
CA GLN A 56 44.20 -30.28 -14.67
C GLN A 56 43.47 -29.02 -14.21
N ALA A 57 43.34 -28.02 -15.08
CA ALA A 57 42.74 -26.72 -14.79
C ALA A 57 41.20 -26.83 -14.74
N LYS A 58 40.68 -27.42 -13.67
CA LYS A 58 39.25 -27.44 -13.34
C LYS A 58 38.86 -26.10 -12.67
N PRO A 59 37.57 -25.70 -12.66
CA PRO A 59 37.13 -24.47 -12.01
C PRO A 59 37.64 -24.28 -10.58
N GLU A 60 37.52 -25.31 -9.73
CA GLU A 60 38.02 -25.29 -8.35
C GLU A 60 39.56 -25.17 -8.28
N GLU A 61 40.28 -25.77 -9.23
CA GLU A 61 41.74 -25.63 -9.32
C GLU A 61 42.13 -24.21 -9.74
N ILE A 62 41.38 -23.57 -10.64
CA ILE A 62 41.64 -22.17 -11.01
C ILE A 62 41.43 -21.24 -9.81
N VAL A 63 40.32 -21.38 -9.08
CA VAL A 63 40.07 -20.57 -7.87
C VAL A 63 41.14 -20.85 -6.80
N ARG A 64 41.61 -22.10 -6.67
CA ARG A 64 42.74 -22.45 -5.80
C ARG A 64 44.04 -21.77 -6.23
N GLN A 65 44.37 -21.75 -7.53
CA GLN A 65 45.58 -21.08 -8.05
C GLN A 65 45.50 -19.55 -7.89
N LEU A 66 44.33 -18.94 -8.06
CA LEU A 66 44.12 -17.51 -7.79
C LEU A 66 44.32 -17.16 -6.32
N TRP A 67 43.82 -18.00 -5.40
CA TRP A 67 44.09 -17.82 -3.97
C TRP A 67 45.56 -18.03 -3.60
N LEU A 68 46.24 -19.01 -4.21
CA LEU A 68 47.68 -19.17 -4.03
C LEU A 68 48.45 -17.93 -4.49
N TYR A 69 48.08 -17.39 -5.66
CA TYR A 69 48.67 -16.16 -6.18
C TYR A 69 48.49 -14.99 -5.21
N ARG A 70 47.26 -14.72 -4.75
CA ARG A 70 47.00 -13.65 -3.77
C ARG A 70 47.75 -13.89 -2.47
N LEU A 71 47.76 -15.10 -1.93
CA LEU A 71 48.49 -15.41 -0.69
C LEU A 71 49.98 -15.11 -0.82
N ILE A 72 50.59 -15.44 -1.96
CA ILE A 72 52.03 -15.27 -2.19
C ILE A 72 52.39 -13.82 -2.52
N HIS A 73 51.63 -13.17 -3.41
CA HIS A 73 52.00 -11.89 -4.01
C HIS A 73 51.30 -10.68 -3.41
N ASN A 74 50.08 -10.85 -2.89
CA ASN A 74 49.28 -9.74 -2.36
C ASN A 74 49.38 -9.73 -0.83
N TYR A 75 49.35 -10.91 -0.20
CA TYR A 75 49.51 -11.09 1.24
C TYR A 75 50.96 -11.43 1.65
N ASN A 76 51.88 -11.54 0.69
CA ASN A 76 53.32 -11.73 0.90
C ASN A 76 53.71 -12.98 1.71
N TYR A 77 52.89 -14.04 1.72
CA TYR A 77 53.28 -15.31 2.34
C TYR A 77 54.36 -16.01 1.51
N PRO A 78 55.56 -16.30 2.07
CA PRO A 78 56.58 -17.04 1.35
C PRO A 78 56.06 -18.40 0.88
N VAL A 79 56.37 -18.80 -0.35
CA VAL A 79 55.97 -20.10 -0.92
C VAL A 79 56.37 -21.27 -0.01
N SER A 80 57.50 -21.14 0.71
CA SER A 80 57.98 -22.13 1.68
C SER A 80 57.04 -22.37 2.87
N ARG A 81 56.11 -21.44 3.15
CA ARG A 81 55.10 -21.54 4.22
C ARG A 81 53.74 -22.00 3.71
N VAL A 82 53.54 -22.15 2.41
CA VAL A 82 52.25 -22.53 1.81
C VAL A 82 52.33 -23.95 1.29
N THR A 83 51.29 -24.74 1.54
CA THR A 83 51.14 -26.09 0.98
C THR A 83 49.71 -26.30 0.51
N VAL A 84 49.50 -27.30 -0.35
CA VAL A 84 48.20 -27.63 -0.95
C VAL A 84 47.86 -29.09 -0.71
N GLU A 85 46.56 -29.42 -0.70
CA GLU A 85 46.06 -30.79 -0.46
C GLU A 85 46.68 -31.41 0.83
N TYR A 86 46.71 -30.63 1.91
CA TYR A 86 47.37 -31.01 3.16
C TYR A 86 46.49 -31.97 3.98
N PRO A 87 47.01 -33.13 4.44
CA PRO A 87 46.21 -34.09 5.21
C PRO A 87 45.86 -33.53 6.59
N ILE A 88 44.59 -33.64 6.97
CA ILE A 88 44.08 -33.28 8.30
C ILE A 88 43.67 -34.56 9.02
N THR A 89 44.33 -34.85 10.14
CA THR A 89 44.10 -36.08 10.91
C THR A 89 42.99 -35.90 11.94
N PHE A 90 41.99 -36.76 11.88
CA PHE A 90 40.91 -36.87 12.86
C PHE A 90 41.00 -38.21 13.59
N GLY A 91 41.68 -38.24 14.73
CA GLY A 91 41.93 -39.50 15.44
C GLY A 91 42.74 -40.48 14.56
N ARG A 92 42.11 -41.56 14.08
CA ARG A 92 42.73 -42.55 13.16
C ARG A 92 42.44 -42.29 11.67
N ASP A 93 41.55 -41.35 11.34
CA ASP A 93 41.19 -41.03 9.96
C ASP A 93 42.13 -39.94 9.40
N THR A 94 42.86 -40.26 8.32
CA THR A 94 43.76 -39.35 7.59
C THR A 94 43.28 -39.06 6.16
N SER A 95 42.02 -39.42 5.84
CA SER A 95 41.46 -39.31 4.49
C SER A 95 41.09 -37.88 4.10
N LYS A 96 40.88 -36.98 5.07
CA LYS A 96 40.47 -35.59 4.83
C LYS A 96 41.67 -34.70 4.51
N ARG A 97 41.52 -33.81 3.54
CA ARG A 97 42.57 -32.87 3.12
C ARG A 97 42.03 -31.46 2.98
N ALA A 98 42.77 -30.48 3.47
CA ALA A 98 42.51 -29.06 3.26
C ALA A 98 43.11 -28.61 1.93
N ASP A 99 42.44 -27.69 1.23
CA ASP A 99 42.85 -27.25 -0.11
C ASP A 99 44.16 -26.46 -0.09
N ILE A 100 44.29 -25.49 0.82
CA ILE A 100 45.52 -24.73 1.06
C ILE A 100 45.74 -24.59 2.57
N VAL A 101 46.97 -24.78 3.01
CA VAL A 101 47.39 -24.50 4.40
C VAL A 101 48.59 -23.58 4.37
N VAL A 102 48.55 -22.52 5.17
CA VAL A 102 49.69 -21.65 5.44
C VAL A 102 50.20 -21.95 6.84
N PHE A 103 51.50 -22.18 7.00
CA PHE A 103 52.12 -22.47 8.29
C PHE A 103 52.54 -21.21 9.04
N ASP A 104 52.59 -21.32 10.36
CA ASP A 104 53.05 -20.29 11.28
C ASP A 104 54.53 -19.93 10.97
N LYS A 105 54.87 -18.64 11.11
CA LYS A 105 56.18 -18.10 10.73
C LYS A 105 57.30 -18.63 11.64
N ASP A 106 57.00 -18.83 12.92
CA ASP A 106 57.94 -19.25 13.96
C ASP A 106 57.85 -20.77 14.17
N ARG A 107 56.70 -21.37 13.82
CA ARG A 107 56.42 -22.81 13.95
C ARG A 107 56.03 -23.41 12.59
N PRO A 108 57.00 -23.80 11.75
CA PRO A 108 56.76 -24.18 10.35
C PRO A 108 55.96 -25.48 10.15
N THR A 109 55.63 -26.19 11.23
CA THR A 109 54.79 -27.40 11.22
C THR A 109 53.37 -27.15 11.75
N VAL A 110 53.08 -25.95 12.25
CA VAL A 110 51.79 -25.59 12.85
C VAL A 110 50.95 -24.80 11.83
N PRO A 111 49.77 -25.30 11.43
CA PRO A 111 48.87 -24.56 10.56
C PRO A 111 48.44 -23.22 11.17
N TYR A 112 48.64 -22.14 10.42
CA TYR A 112 48.26 -20.77 10.80
C TYR A 112 46.94 -20.35 10.14
N LEU A 113 46.79 -20.64 8.84
CA LEU A 113 45.57 -20.40 8.07
C LEU A 113 45.19 -21.67 7.32
N ILE A 114 43.91 -22.03 7.39
CA ILE A 114 43.31 -23.11 6.61
C ILE A 114 42.33 -22.52 5.61
N VAL A 115 42.50 -22.87 4.34
CA VAL A 115 41.67 -22.40 3.23
C VAL A 115 40.95 -23.58 2.61
N GLU A 116 39.64 -23.41 2.42
CA GLU A 116 38.81 -24.36 1.66
C GLU A 116 38.18 -23.65 0.46
N VAL A 117 38.34 -24.25 -0.72
CA VAL A 117 37.86 -23.70 -2.00
C VAL A 117 36.85 -24.68 -2.60
N LYS A 118 35.56 -24.50 -2.31
CA LYS A 118 34.48 -25.44 -2.71
C LYS A 118 33.17 -24.74 -3.06
N LYS A 119 32.42 -25.33 -4.00
CA LYS A 119 31.08 -24.89 -4.47
C LYS A 119 29.89 -25.22 -3.54
N THR A 120 30.13 -25.67 -2.30
CA THR A 120 29.04 -26.02 -1.35
C THR A 120 28.46 -24.78 -0.66
N LYS A 121 27.28 -24.87 -0.04
CA LYS A 121 26.66 -23.75 0.69
C LYS A 121 27.57 -23.28 1.84
N LEU A 122 27.71 -21.97 2.04
CA LEU A 122 28.56 -21.33 3.07
C LEU A 122 28.45 -21.99 4.46
N LYS A 123 27.23 -22.37 4.88
CA LYS A 123 26.97 -23.04 6.16
C LYS A 123 27.71 -24.38 6.31
N GLU A 124 27.75 -25.18 5.24
CA GLU A 124 28.43 -26.48 5.23
C GLU A 124 29.96 -26.31 5.19
N GLY A 125 30.45 -25.35 4.39
CA GLY A 125 31.88 -24.99 4.34
C GLY A 125 32.41 -24.47 5.68
N LYS A 126 31.60 -23.67 6.38
CA LYS A 126 31.92 -23.13 7.72
C LYS A 126 32.10 -24.24 8.76
N GLU A 127 31.19 -25.21 8.82
CA GLU A 127 31.31 -26.33 9.77
C GLU A 127 32.52 -27.23 9.46
N GLN A 128 32.83 -27.44 8.17
CA GLN A 128 34.04 -28.17 7.77
C GLN A 128 35.33 -27.45 8.20
N LEU A 129 35.44 -26.14 7.95
CA LEU A 129 36.59 -25.34 8.37
C LEU A 129 36.74 -25.26 9.89
N LYS A 130 35.63 -25.10 10.63
CA LYS A 130 35.66 -25.20 12.10
C LYS A 130 36.22 -26.54 12.55
N SER A 131 35.84 -27.64 11.89
CA SER A 131 36.36 -28.97 12.18
C SER A 131 37.87 -29.08 11.91
N TYR A 132 38.35 -28.51 10.80
CA TYR A 132 39.79 -28.48 10.45
C TYR A 132 40.60 -27.63 11.42
N CYS A 133 40.13 -26.43 11.77
CA CYS A 133 40.78 -25.58 12.77
C CYS A 133 40.78 -26.21 14.16
N HIS A 134 39.71 -26.96 14.52
CA HIS A 134 39.69 -27.74 15.76
C HIS A 134 40.78 -28.81 15.79
N ALA A 135 40.93 -29.59 14.72
CA ALA A 135 41.89 -30.68 14.64
C ALA A 135 43.35 -30.21 14.59
N THR A 136 43.60 -29.05 13.99
CA THR A 136 44.97 -28.53 13.75
C THR A 136 45.44 -27.47 14.72
N GLY A 137 44.51 -26.80 15.40
CA GLY A 137 44.83 -25.62 16.21
C GLY A 137 44.92 -24.31 15.42
N ALA A 138 44.62 -24.30 14.12
CA ALA A 138 44.76 -23.09 13.30
C ALA A 138 43.89 -21.92 13.80
N PRO A 139 44.47 -20.72 14.00
CA PRO A 139 43.73 -19.54 14.42
C PRO A 139 42.87 -18.92 13.32
N LEU A 140 43.20 -19.12 12.05
CA LEU A 140 42.48 -18.52 10.91
C LEU A 140 41.86 -19.57 9.99
N ALA A 141 40.66 -19.25 9.51
CA ALA A 141 39.94 -20.02 8.51
C ALA A 141 39.47 -19.11 7.36
N LEU A 142 39.63 -19.56 6.13
CA LEU A 142 39.15 -18.89 4.92
C LEU A 142 38.29 -19.86 4.13
N TRP A 143 37.10 -19.41 3.75
CA TRP A 143 36.27 -20.10 2.77
C TRP A 143 36.07 -19.23 1.54
N SER A 144 36.09 -19.84 0.36
CA SER A 144 35.78 -19.15 -0.89
C SER A 144 35.18 -20.12 -1.91
N ASP A 145 34.17 -19.67 -2.67
CA ASP A 145 33.70 -20.37 -3.88
C ASP A 145 34.19 -19.70 -5.19
N GLY A 146 34.80 -18.52 -5.07
CA GLY A 146 35.39 -17.72 -6.15
C GLY A 146 34.63 -16.42 -6.39
N SER A 147 33.33 -16.39 -6.07
CA SER A 147 32.49 -15.17 -6.05
C SER A 147 32.45 -14.53 -4.67
N LEU A 148 32.37 -15.35 -3.62
CA LEU A 148 32.28 -14.91 -2.24
C LEU A 148 33.50 -15.39 -1.46
N VAL A 149 33.88 -14.60 -0.46
CA VAL A 149 34.90 -14.95 0.53
C VAL A 149 34.41 -14.61 1.92
N THR A 150 34.76 -15.44 2.89
CA THR A 150 34.55 -15.17 4.31
C THR A 150 35.78 -15.59 5.10
N PHE A 151 36.16 -14.77 6.07
CA PHE A 151 37.33 -14.98 6.92
C PHE A 151 36.91 -15.08 8.37
N TRP A 152 37.44 -16.07 9.09
CA TRP A 152 37.15 -16.23 10.51
C TRP A 152 38.41 -16.33 11.35
N HIS A 153 38.41 -15.66 12.48
CA HIS A 153 39.36 -15.80 13.56
C HIS A 153 38.78 -16.66 14.68
N ARG A 154 39.47 -17.76 14.99
CA ARG A 154 39.17 -18.64 16.12
C ARG A 154 39.79 -18.08 17.40
N LYS A 155 39.02 -17.32 18.18
CA LYS A 155 39.49 -16.75 19.46
C LYS A 155 39.66 -17.82 20.55
N ASN A 156 38.81 -18.85 20.54
CA ASN A 156 38.95 -20.03 21.39
C ASN A 156 38.34 -21.25 20.68
N PRO A 157 38.46 -22.48 21.21
CA PRO A 157 38.00 -23.67 20.50
C PRO A 157 36.57 -23.58 19.97
N ASN A 158 35.65 -23.10 20.79
CA ASN A 158 34.22 -23.06 20.46
C ASN A 158 33.75 -21.73 19.86
N TYR A 159 34.64 -20.75 19.66
CA TYR A 159 34.25 -19.39 19.28
C TYR A 159 35.06 -18.86 18.09
N PHE A 160 34.34 -18.63 17.00
CA PHE A 160 34.84 -18.06 15.75
C PHE A 160 34.17 -16.71 15.52
N VAL A 161 34.98 -15.68 15.30
CA VAL A 161 34.53 -14.32 14.97
C VAL A 161 34.89 -14.05 13.51
N GLU A 162 33.97 -13.47 12.76
CA GLU A 162 34.24 -13.06 11.39
C GLU A 162 35.12 -11.81 11.37
N ILE A 163 36.16 -11.82 10.53
CA ILE A 163 37.11 -10.71 10.36
C ILE A 163 37.03 -10.20 8.91
N PRO A 164 37.30 -8.91 8.68
CA PRO A 164 37.09 -8.30 7.35
C PRO A 164 38.07 -8.81 6.29
N GLU A 165 39.28 -9.21 6.69
CA GLU A 165 40.31 -9.79 5.82
C GLU A 165 41.24 -10.72 6.62
N ILE A 166 42.17 -11.43 5.97
CA ILE A 166 43.27 -12.15 6.66
C ILE A 166 44.52 -11.26 6.78
N PRO A 167 45.37 -11.45 7.80
CA PRO A 167 46.65 -10.75 7.88
C PRO A 167 47.57 -11.12 6.72
N SER A 168 48.33 -10.14 6.25
CA SER A 168 49.54 -10.38 5.45
C SER A 168 50.62 -11.06 6.30
N ALA A 169 51.65 -11.61 5.66
CA ALA A 169 52.72 -12.33 6.34
C ALA A 169 53.48 -11.49 7.40
N SER A 170 53.39 -10.17 7.33
CA SER A 170 53.98 -9.20 8.27
C SER A 170 53.00 -8.61 9.28
N GLN A 171 51.69 -8.82 9.12
CA GLN A 171 50.65 -8.27 10.00
C GLN A 171 50.23 -9.26 11.10
N THR A 172 49.70 -8.74 12.20
CA THR A 172 49.08 -9.54 13.26
C THR A 172 47.58 -9.75 13.00
N ILE A 173 46.96 -10.73 13.67
CA ILE A 173 45.52 -10.99 13.52
C ILE A 173 44.71 -9.83 14.11
N GLU A 174 45.21 -9.25 15.20
CA GLU A 174 44.66 -8.11 15.91
C GLU A 174 44.64 -6.87 15.01
N GLU A 175 45.72 -6.57 14.30
CA GLU A 175 45.80 -5.46 13.33
C GLU A 175 44.73 -5.52 12.23
N VAL A 176 44.33 -6.73 11.82
CA VAL A 176 43.30 -6.91 10.78
C VAL A 176 41.89 -6.93 11.36
N ALA A 177 41.69 -7.51 12.54
CA ALA A 177 40.44 -7.42 13.26
C ALA A 177 40.07 -5.95 13.60
N GLU A 178 41.09 -5.08 13.71
CA GLU A 178 40.97 -3.65 13.94
C GLU A 178 40.90 -2.81 12.64
N THR A 179 40.81 -3.44 11.45
CA THR A 179 40.78 -2.72 10.17
C THR A 179 39.59 -1.73 10.12
N PRO A 180 39.86 -0.41 9.99
CA PRO A 180 38.80 0.59 10.10
C PRO A 180 37.85 0.61 8.89
N TRP A 181 36.55 0.77 9.12
CA TRP A 181 35.55 0.86 8.04
C TRP A 181 35.58 2.24 7.37
N ASN A 182 35.23 2.32 6.09
CA ASN A 182 35.03 3.57 5.37
C ASN A 182 33.74 3.52 4.53
N ILE A 183 33.43 4.57 3.78
CA ILE A 183 32.19 4.62 2.96
C ILE A 183 32.14 3.49 1.93
N LYS A 184 33.27 3.09 1.33
CA LYS A 184 33.30 1.95 0.39
C LYS A 184 32.91 0.64 1.08
N THR A 185 33.29 0.47 2.35
CA THR A 185 32.89 -0.69 3.16
C THR A 185 31.37 -0.75 3.34
N LEU A 186 30.72 0.39 3.65
CA LEU A 186 29.27 0.44 3.80
C LEU A 186 28.52 0.17 2.48
N LEU A 187 29.05 0.68 1.36
CA LEU A 187 28.50 0.41 0.02
C LEU A 187 28.58 -1.08 -0.34
N LEU A 188 29.66 -1.76 0.03
CA LEU A 188 29.78 -3.21 -0.17
C LEU A 188 28.73 -3.98 0.65
N PHE A 189 28.49 -3.59 1.91
CA PHE A 189 27.42 -4.19 2.71
C PHE A 189 26.03 -3.92 2.13
N GLU A 190 25.80 -2.74 1.57
CA GLU A 190 24.56 -2.39 0.88
C GLU A 190 24.35 -3.26 -0.37
N GLN A 191 25.36 -3.39 -1.23
CA GLN A 191 25.31 -4.24 -2.41
C GLN A 191 25.12 -5.72 -2.07
N GLN A 192 25.76 -6.22 -1.01
CA GLN A 192 25.60 -7.59 -0.56
C GLN A 192 24.16 -7.85 -0.09
N ARG A 193 23.56 -6.91 0.65
CA ARG A 193 22.15 -6.98 1.08
C ARG A 193 21.16 -6.92 -0.09
N GLU A 194 21.50 -6.25 -1.18
CA GLU A 194 20.66 -6.22 -2.39
C GLU A 194 20.74 -7.53 -3.20
N GLN A 195 21.85 -8.27 -3.12
CA GLN A 195 22.06 -9.53 -3.83
C GLN A 195 21.45 -10.74 -3.09
N ASP A 196 21.41 -10.68 -1.76
CA ASP A 196 20.71 -11.67 -0.94
C ASP A 196 19.19 -11.49 -1.12
N LEU A 197 18.56 -12.33 -1.96
CA LEU A 197 17.12 -12.33 -2.32
C LEU A 197 16.13 -12.56 -1.14
N HIS A 198 16.52 -12.25 0.10
CA HIS A 198 15.71 -12.33 1.31
C HIS A 198 15.60 -10.94 1.97
N HIS A 199 14.36 -10.49 2.19
CA HIS A 199 13.93 -9.26 2.89
C HIS A 199 15.06 -8.36 3.41
N THR A 200 15.40 -7.34 2.63
CA THR A 200 16.24 -6.23 3.08
C THR A 200 15.47 -5.48 4.18
N ARG A 201 15.95 -5.53 5.43
CA ARG A 201 15.31 -4.79 6.55
C ARG A 201 15.42 -3.28 6.30
N SER A 202 14.32 -2.57 6.44
CA SER A 202 14.29 -1.11 6.35
C SER A 202 14.87 -0.46 7.61
N LEU A 203 15.23 0.83 7.54
CA LEU A 203 15.67 1.58 8.72
C LEU A 203 14.56 1.62 9.79
N ARG A 204 13.31 1.69 9.38
CA ARG A 204 12.14 1.59 10.26
C ARG A 204 12.12 0.25 11.02
N ASP A 205 12.38 -0.86 10.33
CA ASP A 205 12.42 -2.20 10.95
C ASP A 205 13.55 -2.29 11.99
N LEU A 206 14.71 -1.69 11.72
CA LEU A 206 15.80 -1.64 12.69
C LEU A 206 15.45 -0.83 13.93
N ILE A 207 14.74 0.29 13.75
CA ILE A 207 14.27 1.12 14.86
C ILE A 207 13.27 0.34 15.71
N LEU A 208 12.33 -0.37 15.07
CA LEU A 208 11.37 -1.26 15.74
C LEU A 208 12.09 -2.34 16.56
N ASP A 209 13.06 -3.04 15.96
CA ASP A 209 13.84 -4.07 16.64
C ASP A 209 14.60 -3.49 17.87
N MET A 210 15.28 -2.35 17.70
CA MET A 210 15.98 -1.68 18.82
C MET A 210 15.01 -1.27 19.94
N GLU A 211 13.80 -0.84 19.56
CA GLU A 211 12.77 -0.45 20.52
C GLU A 211 12.26 -1.65 21.34
N ASP A 212 11.85 -2.71 20.65
CA ASP A 212 11.24 -3.90 21.25
C ASP A 212 12.26 -4.73 22.05
N GLU A 213 13.52 -4.82 21.60
CA GLU A 213 14.54 -5.67 22.23
C GLU A 213 15.34 -4.94 23.31
N VAL A 214 15.58 -3.63 23.18
CA VAL A 214 16.53 -2.90 24.03
C VAL A 214 15.88 -1.72 24.73
N LEU A 215 15.29 -0.78 23.99
CA LEU A 215 14.88 0.51 24.55
C LEU A 215 13.65 0.42 25.46
N ALA A 216 12.79 -0.58 25.27
CA ALA A 216 11.67 -0.87 26.17
C ALA A 216 12.09 -1.08 27.63
N ASN A 217 13.31 -1.58 27.85
CA ASN A 217 13.86 -1.86 29.19
C ASN A 217 14.84 -0.77 29.69
N ALA A 218 15.07 0.28 28.91
CA ALA A 218 16.10 1.28 29.19
C ALA A 218 15.60 2.49 30.01
N GLY A 219 14.28 2.72 30.09
CA GLY A 219 13.70 3.83 30.85
C GLY A 219 14.02 5.23 30.29
N VAL A 220 14.34 5.32 29.00
CA VAL A 220 14.69 6.56 28.29
C VAL A 220 13.61 6.93 27.27
N ASP A 221 13.60 8.19 26.82
CA ASP A 221 12.78 8.57 25.66
C ASP A 221 13.38 7.97 24.39
N VAL A 222 12.65 7.00 23.80
CA VAL A 222 13.06 6.25 22.60
C VAL A 222 13.35 7.19 21.43
N PHE A 223 12.53 8.22 21.24
CA PHE A 223 12.70 9.19 20.17
C PHE A 223 14.03 9.95 20.35
N GLU A 224 14.30 10.48 21.55
CA GLU A 224 15.51 11.27 21.79
C GLU A 224 16.78 10.45 21.57
N GLU A 225 16.85 9.24 22.10
CA GLU A 225 18.07 8.44 22.00
C GLU A 225 18.30 7.90 20.59
N VAL A 226 17.26 7.41 19.89
CA VAL A 226 17.39 6.98 18.49
C VAL A 226 17.74 8.15 17.58
N PHE A 227 17.13 9.33 17.80
CA PHE A 227 17.45 10.53 17.03
C PHE A 227 18.91 10.94 17.18
N LYS A 228 19.44 10.95 18.40
CA LYS A 228 20.87 11.21 18.67
C LYS A 228 21.78 10.23 17.95
N LEU A 229 21.44 8.93 17.94
CA LEU A 229 22.24 7.91 17.25
C LEU A 229 22.25 8.10 15.73
N ILE A 230 21.08 8.34 15.12
CA ILE A 230 20.96 8.62 13.69
C ILE A 230 21.74 9.88 13.33
N PHE A 231 21.57 10.97 14.09
CA PHE A 231 22.29 12.22 13.91
C PHE A 231 23.81 12.04 13.99
N THR A 232 24.29 11.35 15.03
CA THR A 232 25.73 11.07 15.22
C THR A 232 26.30 10.27 14.05
N LYS A 233 25.57 9.26 13.59
CA LYS A 233 26.00 8.41 12.46
C LYS A 233 26.03 9.18 11.14
N LEU A 234 25.04 10.02 10.88
CA LEU A 234 25.00 10.88 9.68
C LEU A 234 26.19 11.84 9.65
N TYR A 235 26.56 12.40 10.81
CA TYR A 235 27.76 13.23 10.94
C TYR A 235 29.04 12.47 10.62
N ASP A 236 29.22 11.27 11.21
CA ASP A 236 30.39 10.43 10.99
C ASP A 236 30.55 10.08 9.50
N GLU A 237 29.48 9.64 8.85
CA GLU A 237 29.47 9.33 7.42
C GLU A 237 29.82 10.55 6.54
N LEU A 238 29.24 11.72 6.82
CA LEU A 238 29.57 12.98 6.12
C LEU A 238 31.04 13.37 6.28
N THR A 239 31.59 13.24 7.47
CA THR A 239 32.99 13.62 7.73
C THR A 239 33.99 12.69 7.05
N VAL A 240 33.65 11.41 6.91
CA VAL A 240 34.46 10.45 6.14
C VAL A 240 34.33 10.69 4.65
N TYR A 241 33.12 10.97 4.17
CA TYR A 241 32.88 11.28 2.76
C TYR A 241 33.62 12.54 2.30
N SER A 242 33.58 13.61 3.12
CA SER A 242 34.30 14.86 2.85
C SER A 242 35.82 14.76 3.00
N GLY A 243 36.35 13.59 3.36
CA GLY A 243 37.79 13.33 3.51
C GLY A 243 38.41 13.92 4.79
N ARG A 244 37.61 14.45 5.71
CA ARG A 244 38.09 14.97 7.02
C ARG A 244 38.56 13.86 7.93
N HIS A 245 37.87 12.73 7.90
CA HIS A 245 38.29 11.51 8.57
C HIS A 245 38.48 10.39 7.55
N LYS A 246 39.47 9.54 7.76
CA LYS A 246 39.76 8.44 6.84
C LYS A 246 38.81 7.26 7.03
N TYR A 247 38.24 7.12 8.23
CA TYR A 247 37.51 5.94 8.68
C TYR A 247 36.33 6.29 9.59
N LEU A 248 35.31 5.43 9.58
CA LEU A 248 34.11 5.52 10.39
C LEU A 248 34.42 5.21 11.86
N ARG A 249 33.93 6.08 12.74
CA ARG A 249 34.08 5.99 14.20
C ARG A 249 32.82 5.42 14.86
N PHE A 250 31.66 5.50 14.19
CA PHE A 250 30.41 4.89 14.62
C PHE A 250 30.45 3.36 14.42
N ARG A 251 31.15 2.67 15.33
CA ARG A 251 31.47 1.23 15.24
C ARG A 251 31.39 0.55 16.59
N ASN A 252 31.13 -0.75 16.63
CA ASN A 252 31.19 -1.58 17.83
C ASN A 252 32.49 -2.40 17.86
N THR A 253 33.56 -1.86 18.46
CA THR A 253 34.92 -2.47 18.43
C THR A 253 35.56 -2.69 19.79
N ASN A 254 35.02 -2.12 20.87
CA ASN A 254 35.69 -2.02 22.18
C ASN A 254 34.76 -2.49 23.33
N THR A 255 35.20 -2.35 24.58
CA THR A 255 34.33 -2.56 25.74
C THR A 255 33.14 -1.59 25.73
N ALA A 256 32.03 -1.96 26.35
CA ALA A 256 30.82 -1.14 26.39
C ALA A 256 31.09 0.29 26.92
N SER A 257 31.96 0.42 27.94
CA SER A 257 32.32 1.73 28.52
C SER A 257 33.13 2.60 27.56
N GLU A 258 34.16 2.04 26.93
CA GLU A 258 35.01 2.79 25.98
C GLU A 258 34.23 3.17 24.72
N LEU A 259 33.33 2.28 24.26
CA LEU A 259 32.43 2.56 23.16
C LEU A 259 31.55 3.77 23.48
N ARG A 260 30.96 3.81 24.68
CA ARG A 260 30.13 4.93 25.11
C ARG A 260 30.87 6.25 25.07
N ASP A 261 32.08 6.29 25.63
CA ASP A 261 32.85 7.53 25.70
C ASP A 261 33.25 8.02 24.29
N ARG A 262 33.56 7.10 23.37
CA ARG A 262 33.83 7.44 21.96
C ARG A 262 32.60 7.97 21.21
N ILE A 263 31.46 7.29 21.33
CA ILE A 263 30.23 7.70 20.64
C ILE A 263 29.70 9.02 21.24
N GLN A 264 29.86 9.23 22.55
CA GLN A 264 29.55 10.50 23.20
C GLN A 264 30.41 11.64 22.65
N ALA A 265 31.72 11.45 22.50
CA ALA A 265 32.59 12.46 21.89
C ALA A 265 32.20 12.76 20.43
N LEU A 266 31.85 11.73 19.66
CA LEU A 266 31.38 11.88 18.27
C LEU A 266 30.05 12.65 18.20
N PHE A 267 29.14 12.42 19.15
CA PHE A 267 27.89 13.16 19.27
C PHE A 267 28.14 14.63 19.63
N GLU A 268 29.06 14.91 20.56
CA GLU A 268 29.47 16.28 20.91
C GLU A 268 30.05 17.02 19.69
N GLU A 269 30.94 16.39 18.92
CA GLU A 269 31.45 16.95 17.66
C GLU A 269 30.33 17.24 16.64
N ALA A 270 29.31 16.38 16.56
CA ALA A 270 28.17 16.56 15.67
C ALA A 270 27.33 17.77 16.09
N CYS A 271 27.07 17.94 17.40
CA CYS A 271 26.35 19.08 17.97
C CYS A 271 27.08 20.40 17.70
N ASP A 272 28.41 20.42 17.83
CA ASP A 272 29.22 21.61 17.54
C ASP A 272 29.19 21.99 16.05
N ARG A 273 29.09 21.00 15.16
CA ARG A 273 29.01 21.26 13.71
C ARG A 273 27.62 21.70 13.27
N TRP A 274 26.58 21.10 13.84
CA TRP A 274 25.18 21.27 13.48
C TRP A 274 24.43 21.94 14.63
N GLU A 275 24.84 23.17 14.93
CA GLU A 275 24.30 23.96 16.02
C GLU A 275 22.78 24.17 15.89
N GLY A 276 22.09 24.12 17.03
CA GLY A 276 20.66 24.39 17.12
C GLY A 276 19.74 23.21 16.76
N VAL A 277 20.26 21.98 16.65
CA VAL A 277 19.44 20.74 16.61
C VAL A 277 19.25 20.15 18.01
N PHE A 278 20.26 20.24 18.86
CA PHE A 278 20.23 19.82 20.27
C PHE A 278 20.65 20.98 21.17
N PRO A 279 20.14 21.04 22.42
CA PRO A 279 20.59 22.02 23.40
C PRO A 279 22.10 21.89 23.69
N PRO A 280 22.80 23.00 24.01
CA PRO A 280 24.20 22.94 24.41
C PRO A 280 24.43 21.99 25.60
N GLY A 281 25.39 21.08 25.45
CA GLY A 281 25.77 20.12 26.51
C GLY A 281 24.87 18.90 26.67
N ASP A 282 23.95 18.64 25.72
CA ASP A 282 23.16 17.39 25.72
C ASP A 282 24.06 16.14 25.60
N ARG A 283 23.59 15.01 26.12
CA ARG A 283 24.35 13.74 26.20
C ARG A 283 23.49 12.54 25.90
N LEU A 284 24.13 11.43 25.51
CA LEU A 284 23.50 10.12 25.37
C LEU A 284 23.16 9.58 26.77
N ARG A 285 21.91 9.16 26.97
CA ARG A 285 21.40 8.65 28.26
C ARG A 285 21.38 7.12 28.33
N LEU A 286 21.62 6.44 27.21
CA LEU A 286 21.74 4.99 27.15
C LEU A 286 22.87 4.48 28.06
N THR A 287 22.63 3.35 28.73
CA THR A 287 23.70 2.60 29.42
C THR A 287 24.72 2.10 28.41
N ALA A 288 25.94 1.83 28.88
CA ALA A 288 27.01 1.31 28.04
C ALA A 288 26.60 0.05 27.25
N ASP A 289 25.87 -0.86 27.91
CA ASP A 289 25.41 -2.11 27.29
C ASP A 289 24.29 -1.89 26.27
N HIS A 290 23.29 -1.06 26.60
CA HIS A 290 22.20 -0.74 25.66
C HIS A 290 22.71 0.00 24.43
N LEU A 291 23.63 0.95 24.62
CA LEU A 291 24.28 1.66 23.52
C LEU A 291 25.04 0.69 22.63
N GLN A 292 25.77 -0.27 23.18
CA GLN A 292 26.52 -1.24 22.41
C GLN A 292 25.65 -2.06 21.46
N VAL A 293 24.46 -2.48 21.91
CA VAL A 293 23.50 -3.19 21.05
C VAL A 293 22.99 -2.27 19.93
N CYS A 294 22.58 -1.04 20.26
CA CYS A 294 22.07 -0.08 19.27
C CYS A 294 23.11 0.26 18.19
N ILE A 295 24.38 0.46 18.58
CA ILE A 295 25.48 0.69 17.62
C ILE A 295 25.68 -0.53 16.73
N GLY A 296 25.65 -1.74 17.28
CA GLY A 296 25.78 -2.99 16.52
C GLY A 296 24.68 -3.16 15.46
N SER A 297 23.46 -2.73 15.76
CA SER A 297 22.34 -2.75 14.82
C SER A 297 22.50 -1.73 13.68
N LEU A 298 23.03 -0.54 13.96
CA LEU A 298 23.11 0.56 12.99
C LEU A 298 24.43 0.63 12.21
N GLU A 299 25.55 0.14 12.74
CA GLU A 299 26.89 0.41 12.17
C GLU A 299 27.07 -0.06 10.72
N LYS A 300 26.39 -1.13 10.29
CA LYS A 300 26.47 -1.73 8.94
C LYS A 300 25.56 -1.05 7.91
N TYR A 301 24.62 -0.23 8.37
CA TYR A 301 23.68 0.46 7.50
C TYR A 301 24.29 1.78 7.09
N LYS A 302 24.14 2.15 5.82
CA LYS A 302 24.53 3.47 5.33
C LYS A 302 23.33 4.39 5.54
N LEU A 303 23.51 5.49 6.29
CA LEU A 303 22.43 6.46 6.54
C LEU A 303 22.58 7.73 5.69
N PHE A 304 23.80 8.10 5.31
CA PHE A 304 24.07 9.25 4.48
C PHE A 304 24.02 8.84 3.01
N ASN A 305 23.27 9.55 2.17
CA ASN A 305 23.01 9.17 0.78
C ASN A 305 22.34 7.79 0.61
N SER A 306 21.81 7.18 1.68
CA SER A 306 20.59 6.40 1.50
C SER A 306 19.48 7.40 1.24
N ASN A 307 18.51 7.01 0.42
CA ASN A 307 17.43 7.86 -0.02
C ASN A 307 16.93 8.71 1.16
N LEU A 308 16.84 10.04 1.00
CA LEU A 308 16.23 10.92 2.01
C LEU A 308 14.88 10.34 2.44
N ASP A 309 14.19 9.57 1.59
CA ASP A 309 12.95 8.82 1.89
C ASP A 309 13.12 7.89 3.08
N VAL A 310 14.21 7.13 3.13
CA VAL A 310 14.45 6.12 4.17
C VAL A 310 14.67 6.79 5.53
N ILE A 311 15.36 7.94 5.52
CA ILE A 311 15.62 8.73 6.73
C ILE A 311 14.35 9.46 7.18
N ASP A 312 13.65 10.09 6.24
CA ASP A 312 12.40 10.83 6.49
C ASP A 312 11.29 9.88 6.95
N GLU A 313 11.15 8.70 6.36
CA GLU A 313 10.21 7.65 6.80
C GLU A 313 10.53 7.14 8.22
N ALA A 314 11.82 6.99 8.54
CA ALA A 314 12.25 6.63 9.88
C ALA A 314 11.95 7.74 10.90
N PHE A 315 12.17 9.01 10.56
CA PHE A 315 11.82 10.13 11.43
C PHE A 315 10.32 10.34 11.55
N GLU A 316 9.57 10.18 10.46
CA GLU A 316 8.11 10.18 10.45
C GLU A 316 7.55 9.12 11.41
N TYR A 317 8.09 7.89 11.37
CA TYR A 317 7.75 6.83 12.32
C TYR A 317 8.03 7.24 13.77
N LEU A 318 9.23 7.78 14.05
CA LEU A 318 9.63 8.22 15.39
C LEU A 318 8.77 9.37 15.94
N VAL A 319 8.48 10.39 15.12
CA VAL A 319 7.67 11.56 15.52
C VAL A 319 6.21 11.16 15.73
N SER A 320 5.62 10.37 14.81
CA SER A 320 4.21 9.96 14.87
C SER A 320 3.90 9.11 16.10
N LYS A 321 4.80 8.18 16.48
CA LYS A 321 4.63 7.32 17.67
C LYS A 321 4.67 8.11 18.97
N SER A 322 5.59 9.07 19.09
CA SER A 322 5.68 9.92 20.28
C SER A 322 4.50 10.91 20.41
N SER A 323 3.83 11.21 19.30
CA SER A 323 2.75 12.20 19.21
C SER A 323 1.33 11.63 19.33
N LYS A 324 1.16 10.35 19.71
CA LYS A 324 -0.10 9.58 19.85
C LYS A 324 -1.39 10.38 19.58
N GLY A 325 -1.89 10.28 18.35
CA GLY A 325 -3.33 10.33 17.96
C GLY A 325 -4.17 11.59 18.23
N GLU A 326 -3.78 12.51 19.12
CA GLU A 326 -4.66 13.61 19.57
C GLU A 326 -4.41 14.94 18.84
N LYS A 327 -3.24 15.13 18.21
CA LYS A 327 -2.87 16.42 17.60
C LYS A 327 -3.27 16.60 16.13
N GLY A 328 -3.71 15.54 15.43
CA GLY A 328 -4.07 15.61 14.01
C GLY A 328 -2.92 16.03 13.07
N GLN A 329 -1.69 15.74 13.47
CA GLN A 329 -0.46 16.04 12.72
C GLN A 329 -0.10 14.84 11.84
N TYR A 330 0.05 15.07 10.54
CA TYR A 330 0.35 14.04 9.55
C TYR A 330 1.43 14.53 8.60
N PHE A 331 2.38 13.68 8.27
CA PHE A 331 3.39 14.01 7.27
C PHE A 331 2.78 13.99 5.87
N THR A 332 3.20 14.93 5.04
CA THR A 332 2.75 15.03 3.64
C THR A 332 3.56 14.05 2.80
N PRO A 333 2.93 13.10 2.07
CA PRO A 333 3.66 12.21 1.19
C PRO A 333 4.39 12.98 0.09
N ARG A 334 5.60 12.53 -0.27
CA ARG A 334 6.47 13.26 -1.20
C ARG A 334 5.91 13.48 -2.58
N TRP A 335 5.19 12.51 -3.14
CA TRP A 335 4.53 12.70 -4.42
C TRP A 335 3.45 13.81 -4.37
N VAL A 336 2.85 14.07 -3.21
CA VAL A 336 1.95 15.22 -3.04
C VAL A 336 2.77 16.51 -2.97
N ILE A 337 3.89 16.50 -2.25
CA ILE A 337 4.82 17.65 -2.16
C ILE A 337 5.34 18.03 -3.56
N ASP A 338 5.85 17.06 -4.32
CA ASP A 338 6.38 17.27 -5.67
C ASP A 338 5.32 17.80 -6.63
N MET A 339 4.08 17.29 -6.55
CA MET A 339 2.96 17.86 -7.29
C MET A 339 2.76 19.34 -6.96
N CYS A 340 2.74 19.70 -5.67
CA CYS A 340 2.61 21.10 -5.24
C CYS A 340 3.74 21.98 -5.76
N VAL A 341 5.00 21.52 -5.64
CA VAL A 341 6.19 22.24 -6.09
C VAL A 341 6.17 22.42 -7.61
N LYS A 342 5.81 21.39 -8.38
CA LYS A 342 5.66 21.47 -9.85
C LYS A 342 4.56 22.46 -10.25
N MET A 343 3.40 22.42 -9.59
CA MET A 343 2.26 23.29 -9.92
C MET A 343 2.47 24.75 -9.50
N LEU A 344 3.13 25.02 -8.36
CA LEU A 344 3.43 26.39 -7.94
C LEU A 344 4.71 26.95 -8.58
N ASN A 345 5.60 26.11 -9.11
CA ASN A 345 6.77 26.55 -9.84
C ASN A 345 7.63 27.64 -9.12
N PRO A 346 8.22 27.36 -7.93
CA PRO A 346 9.06 28.34 -7.22
C PRO A 346 10.23 28.87 -8.07
N GLN A 347 10.54 30.16 -8.00
CA GLN A 347 11.66 30.79 -8.74
C GLN A 347 12.78 31.28 -7.81
N VAL A 348 13.97 31.52 -8.37
CA VAL A 348 15.20 31.89 -7.62
C VAL A 348 15.11 33.23 -6.88
N ASP A 349 14.30 34.16 -7.35
CA ASP A 349 14.12 35.49 -6.77
C ASP A 349 12.96 35.55 -5.77
N GLU A 350 12.14 34.51 -5.72
CA GLU A 350 10.93 34.42 -4.90
C GLU A 350 11.22 33.89 -3.50
N SER A 351 10.54 34.45 -2.50
CA SER A 351 10.54 34.01 -1.12
C SER A 351 9.44 32.98 -0.86
N MET A 352 9.75 31.94 -0.10
CA MET A 352 8.80 30.87 0.22
C MET A 352 8.79 30.55 1.71
N ILE A 353 7.61 30.19 2.22
CA ILE A 353 7.43 29.74 3.61
C ILE A 353 6.52 28.52 3.71
N ASP A 354 6.83 27.66 4.67
CA ASP A 354 5.90 26.66 5.21
C ASP A 354 5.56 27.01 6.66
N THR A 355 4.27 27.24 6.94
CA THR A 355 3.77 27.73 8.23
C THR A 355 3.35 26.62 9.19
N ALA A 356 3.41 25.35 8.76
CA ALA A 356 3.16 24.16 9.56
C ALA A 356 4.05 23.02 9.04
N CYS A 357 5.36 23.19 9.17
CA CYS A 357 6.30 22.50 8.31
C CYS A 357 6.56 21.03 8.64
N GLY A 358 6.30 20.57 9.87
CA GLY A 358 6.67 19.22 10.28
C GLY A 358 8.16 18.96 10.04
N SER A 359 8.50 17.93 9.23
CA SER A 359 9.88 17.64 8.79
C SER A 359 10.41 18.57 7.68
N ALA A 360 9.66 19.60 7.30
CA ALA A 360 10.01 20.60 6.28
C ALA A 360 10.14 20.05 4.85
N GLY A 361 9.34 19.04 4.48
CA GLY A 361 9.36 18.46 3.14
C GLY A 361 9.07 19.47 2.01
N PHE A 362 8.12 20.40 2.19
CA PHE A 362 7.81 21.41 1.16
C PHE A 362 8.97 22.35 0.86
N THR A 363 9.64 22.88 1.89
CA THR A 363 10.80 23.76 1.71
C THR A 363 11.94 23.00 1.06
N MET A 364 12.18 21.76 1.47
CA MET A 364 13.24 20.92 0.90
C MET A 364 13.06 20.65 -0.59
N HIS A 365 11.86 20.25 -1.02
CA HIS A 365 11.60 19.99 -2.44
C HIS A 365 11.60 21.29 -3.27
N ALA A 366 11.17 22.42 -2.71
CA ALA A 366 11.30 23.72 -3.36
C ALA A 366 12.78 24.12 -3.55
N ILE A 367 13.63 23.90 -2.54
CA ILE A 367 15.08 24.10 -2.63
C ILE A 367 15.66 23.26 -3.77
N PHE A 368 15.36 21.96 -3.81
CA PHE A 368 15.88 21.06 -4.85
C PHE A 368 15.47 21.48 -6.25
N LYS A 369 14.21 21.88 -6.43
CA LYS A 369 13.74 22.44 -7.69
C LYS A 369 14.56 23.67 -8.09
N VAL A 370 14.70 24.66 -7.20
CA VAL A 370 15.33 25.95 -7.56
C VAL A 370 16.83 25.77 -7.78
N TRP A 371 17.47 24.89 -7.02
CA TRP A 371 18.87 24.51 -7.26
C TRP A 371 19.06 23.86 -8.62
N ARG A 372 18.17 22.97 -9.06
CA ARG A 372 18.22 22.40 -10.42
C ARG A 372 18.11 23.50 -11.48
N ASP A 373 17.16 24.43 -11.32
CA ASP A 373 17.01 25.58 -12.23
C ASP A 373 18.29 26.46 -12.28
N ILE A 374 18.96 26.67 -11.14
CA ILE A 374 20.24 27.41 -11.08
C ILE A 374 21.34 26.65 -11.82
N LEU A 375 21.50 25.35 -11.55
CA LEU A 375 22.50 24.52 -12.21
C LEU A 375 22.28 24.45 -13.72
N ASP A 376 21.04 24.29 -14.17
CA ASP A 376 20.68 24.28 -15.59
C ASP A 376 21.02 25.61 -16.27
N ARG A 377 20.76 26.75 -15.61
CA ARG A 377 21.14 28.08 -16.10
C ARG A 377 22.66 28.27 -16.16
N GLU A 378 23.41 27.66 -15.25
CA GLU A 378 24.88 27.69 -15.22
C GLU A 378 25.52 26.61 -16.11
N GLY A 379 24.73 25.73 -16.75
CA GLY A 379 25.22 24.63 -17.59
C GLY A 379 25.91 23.51 -16.82
N LEU A 380 25.60 23.35 -15.52
CA LEU A 380 26.16 22.33 -14.65
C LEU A 380 25.22 21.12 -14.59
N ALA A 381 25.77 19.91 -14.76
CA ALA A 381 24.98 18.69 -14.64
C ALA A 381 24.72 18.37 -13.15
N ALA A 382 23.46 18.11 -12.79
CA ALA A 382 23.13 17.53 -11.49
C ALA A 382 23.61 16.07 -11.45
N SER A 383 24.55 15.75 -10.57
CA SER A 383 24.99 14.37 -10.38
C SER A 383 24.05 13.60 -9.45
N HIS A 384 24.17 12.26 -9.44
CA HIS A 384 23.50 11.37 -8.48
C HIS A 384 23.86 11.67 -7.00
N LEU A 385 24.87 12.52 -6.74
CA LEU A 385 25.29 12.99 -5.42
C LEU A 385 24.84 14.45 -5.19
N PHE A 386 23.69 14.81 -5.77
CA PHE A 386 23.16 16.17 -5.83
C PHE A 386 23.18 16.91 -4.48
N THR A 387 22.92 16.26 -3.35
CA THR A 387 22.95 16.92 -2.03
C THR A 387 24.36 17.09 -1.44
N MET A 388 25.36 16.34 -1.92
CA MET A 388 26.70 16.30 -1.35
C MET A 388 27.71 17.22 -2.05
N GLU A 389 27.49 17.48 -3.33
CA GLU A 389 28.38 18.35 -4.08
C GLU A 389 28.26 19.80 -3.60
N ARG A 390 29.40 20.47 -3.51
CA ARG A 390 29.42 21.92 -3.25
C ARG A 390 28.59 22.62 -4.33
N LYS A 391 27.61 23.41 -3.90
CA LYS A 391 26.74 24.15 -4.81
C LYS A 391 27.35 25.52 -5.15
N PRO A 392 26.93 26.13 -6.29
CA PRO A 392 27.17 27.54 -6.55
C PRO A 392 26.68 28.42 -5.38
N GLU A 393 27.30 29.58 -5.17
CA GLU A 393 26.91 30.48 -4.07
C GLU A 393 25.45 30.92 -4.16
N ALA A 394 24.94 31.09 -5.39
CA ALA A 394 23.54 31.43 -5.64
C ALA A 394 22.54 30.43 -5.03
N CYS A 395 22.90 29.14 -4.99
CA CYS A 395 22.08 28.11 -4.35
C CYS A 395 22.00 28.32 -2.83
N TYR A 396 23.14 28.66 -2.21
CA TYR A 396 23.16 28.98 -0.78
C TYR A 396 22.42 30.29 -0.52
N ASP A 397 22.66 31.34 -1.29
CA ASP A 397 21.98 32.64 -1.13
C ASP A 397 20.45 32.52 -1.19
N TYR A 398 19.93 31.70 -2.12
CA TYR A 398 18.50 31.40 -2.18
C TYR A 398 17.99 30.81 -0.86
N VAL A 399 18.58 29.72 -0.36
CA VAL A 399 18.17 29.12 0.91
C VAL A 399 18.26 30.14 2.05
N ARG A 400 19.40 30.84 2.12
CA ARG A 400 19.73 31.74 3.22
C ARG A 400 18.76 32.90 3.34
N GLU A 401 18.34 33.47 2.22
CA GLU A 401 17.56 34.72 2.19
C GLU A 401 16.09 34.54 1.80
N LYS A 402 15.71 33.39 1.21
CA LYS A 402 14.38 33.21 0.59
C LYS A 402 13.55 32.08 1.16
N VAL A 403 14.12 31.09 1.84
CA VAL A 403 13.39 29.91 2.31
C VAL A 403 13.24 29.92 3.83
N PHE A 404 12.00 29.75 4.30
CA PHE A 404 11.64 29.81 5.72
C PHE A 404 10.66 28.70 6.11
N ALA A 405 10.68 28.30 7.38
CA ALA A 405 9.73 27.34 7.90
C ALA A 405 9.38 27.63 9.37
N ILE A 406 8.14 27.32 9.77
CA ILE A 406 7.65 27.46 11.14
C ILE A 406 6.89 26.20 11.53
N ASP A 407 7.14 25.70 12.74
CA ASP A 407 6.28 24.70 13.37
C ASP A 407 6.16 24.96 14.88
N PHE A 408 5.05 24.50 15.47
CA PHE A 408 4.77 24.58 16.90
C PHE A 408 5.36 23.41 17.68
N ASP A 409 5.68 22.28 17.03
CA ASP A 409 6.24 21.11 17.69
C ASP A 409 7.77 21.11 17.63
N GLU A 410 8.42 21.27 18.78
CA GLU A 410 9.88 21.36 18.89
C GLU A 410 10.61 20.11 18.34
N LYS A 411 10.07 18.91 18.55
CA LYS A 411 10.66 17.67 18.01
C LYS A 411 10.65 17.69 16.48
N SER A 412 9.54 18.11 15.88
CA SER A 412 9.42 18.29 14.43
C SER A 412 10.37 19.35 13.89
N VAL A 413 10.50 20.50 14.56
CA VAL A 413 11.48 21.55 14.20
C VAL A 413 12.91 21.01 14.21
N ARG A 414 13.29 20.21 15.21
CA ARG A 414 14.63 19.61 15.29
C ARG A 414 14.88 18.62 14.15
N VAL A 415 13.88 17.81 13.78
CA VAL A 415 13.95 16.90 12.62
C VAL A 415 14.11 17.70 11.31
N ALA A 416 13.28 18.72 11.10
CA ALA A 416 13.37 19.60 9.94
C ALA A 416 14.75 20.25 9.81
N ARG A 417 15.28 20.82 10.90
CA ARG A 417 16.63 21.41 10.91
C ARG A 417 17.70 20.39 10.58
N CYS A 418 17.62 19.18 11.14
CA CYS A 418 18.54 18.09 10.83
C CYS A 418 18.53 17.74 9.33
N LEU A 419 17.34 17.48 8.76
CA LEU A 419 17.18 17.13 7.35
C LEU A 419 17.67 18.22 6.40
N ASN A 420 17.35 19.49 6.71
CA ASN A 420 17.81 20.64 5.93
C ASN A 420 19.34 20.78 5.96
N LEU A 421 19.97 20.64 7.14
CA LEU A 421 21.44 20.69 7.27
C LEU A 421 22.12 19.58 6.49
N ILE A 422 21.56 18.36 6.52
CA ILE A 422 22.06 17.21 5.75
C ILE A 422 21.96 17.46 4.26
N ALA A 423 20.85 18.07 3.81
CA ALA A 423 20.65 18.41 2.41
C ALA A 423 21.52 19.59 1.92
N GLY A 424 22.30 20.19 2.82
CA GLY A 424 23.30 21.20 2.47
C GLY A 424 22.78 22.63 2.53
N ASP A 425 21.71 22.89 3.27
CA ASP A 425 21.09 24.21 3.34
C ASP A 425 21.95 25.25 4.12
N GLY A 426 22.75 24.79 5.08
CA GLY A 426 23.76 25.55 5.84
C GLY A 426 23.24 26.70 6.72
N GLN A 427 21.92 26.89 6.85
CA GLN A 427 21.32 28.09 7.47
C GLN A 427 20.04 27.77 8.27
N THR A 428 19.27 26.78 7.82
CA THR A 428 17.98 26.27 8.31
C THR A 428 16.78 27.18 8.34
N ASN A 429 16.83 28.43 8.81
CA ASN A 429 15.64 29.32 8.83
C ASN A 429 14.31 28.65 9.29
N VAL A 430 14.38 27.53 10.05
CA VAL A 430 13.25 26.78 10.61
C VAL A 430 13.13 27.18 12.06
N MET A 431 11.96 27.65 12.45
CA MET A 431 11.72 28.29 13.76
C MET A 431 10.62 27.59 14.54
N HIS A 432 10.84 27.43 15.85
CA HIS A 432 9.83 26.97 16.79
C HIS A 432 8.94 28.13 17.23
N LEU A 433 7.77 28.29 16.59
CA LEU A 433 6.80 29.35 16.87
C LEU A 433 5.38 28.82 16.66
N ASN A 434 4.41 29.37 17.41
CA ASN A 434 3.00 29.11 17.14
C ASN A 434 2.50 30.04 16.03
N THR A 435 2.34 29.54 14.81
CA THR A 435 1.86 30.32 13.66
C THR A 435 0.55 31.04 13.95
N LEU A 436 -0.38 30.41 14.69
CA LEU A 436 -1.70 30.97 14.92
C LEU A 436 -1.75 31.98 16.08
N ASP A 437 -0.80 31.97 17.01
CA ASP A 437 -0.75 32.86 18.19
C ASP A 437 0.41 33.86 18.11
N TRP A 438 0.41 34.68 17.05
CA TRP A 438 1.53 35.57 16.73
C TRP A 438 1.72 36.72 17.71
N LYS A 439 0.70 37.06 18.51
CA LYS A 439 0.80 38.13 19.52
C LYS A 439 1.74 37.74 20.66
N LYS A 440 1.95 36.44 20.91
CA LYS A 440 2.89 35.95 21.93
C LYS A 440 4.31 35.74 21.43
N TRP A 441 4.59 35.96 20.15
CA TRP A 441 5.95 35.77 19.62
C TRP A 441 6.98 36.64 20.35
N ASP A 442 6.63 37.87 20.74
CA ASP A 442 7.52 38.75 21.51
C ASP A 442 7.91 38.19 22.89
N GLU A 443 7.13 37.26 23.45
CA GLU A 443 7.47 36.55 24.68
C GLU A 443 8.44 35.41 24.37
N THR A 444 8.10 34.57 23.38
CA THR A 444 8.91 33.42 22.97
C THR A 444 10.31 33.82 22.48
N VAL A 445 10.44 34.87 21.64
CA VAL A 445 11.74 35.25 21.07
C VAL A 445 12.71 35.91 22.06
N LYS A 446 12.24 36.25 23.26
CA LYS A 446 13.06 36.79 24.35
C LYS A 446 13.67 35.70 25.22
N GLU A 447 13.18 34.46 25.13
CA GLU A 447 13.76 33.34 25.84
C GLU A 447 15.19 33.10 25.34
N GLU A 448 16.15 32.99 26.26
CA GLU A 448 17.59 32.90 25.95
C GLU A 448 17.90 31.71 25.03
N ASN A 449 17.42 30.52 25.42
CA ASN A 449 17.58 29.29 24.63
C ASN A 449 16.99 29.40 23.21
N TRP A 450 15.86 30.09 23.07
CA TRP A 450 15.24 30.32 21.76
C TRP A 450 16.09 31.27 20.93
N ASN A 451 16.58 32.35 21.54
CA ASN A 451 17.41 33.35 20.88
C ASN A 451 18.69 32.73 20.33
N ASP A 452 19.39 31.95 21.15
CA ASP A 452 20.65 31.30 20.76
C ASP A 452 20.48 30.38 19.56
N THR A 453 19.31 29.75 19.43
CA THR A 453 19.02 28.78 18.37
C THR A 453 18.48 29.42 17.09
N TYR A 454 17.55 30.38 17.19
CA TYR A 454 16.70 30.80 16.07
C TYR A 454 16.89 32.26 15.63
N ASN A 455 17.65 33.07 16.36
CA ASN A 455 17.72 34.52 16.15
C ASN A 455 18.22 34.95 14.75
N GLN A 456 19.09 34.17 14.11
CA GLN A 456 19.54 34.49 12.75
C GLN A 456 18.39 34.40 11.74
N GLY A 457 17.63 33.29 11.75
CA GLY A 457 16.45 33.12 10.89
C GLY A 457 15.37 34.16 11.21
N TRP A 458 15.16 34.44 12.50
CA TRP A 458 14.22 35.46 12.97
C TRP A 458 14.52 36.86 12.42
N LYS A 459 15.79 37.29 12.45
CA LYS A 459 16.20 38.59 11.90
C LYS A 459 15.88 38.71 10.41
N LYS A 460 15.98 37.61 9.66
CA LYS A 460 15.67 37.57 8.23
C LYS A 460 14.17 37.55 7.98
N LEU A 461 13.42 36.71 8.70
CA LEU A 461 11.95 36.68 8.62
C LEU A 461 11.34 38.06 8.87
N ARG A 462 11.84 38.80 9.86
CA ARG A 462 11.39 40.17 10.17
C ARG A 462 11.59 41.17 9.04
N LYS A 463 12.53 40.94 8.11
CA LYS A 463 12.71 41.82 6.94
C LYS A 463 11.54 41.72 5.96
N LEU A 464 10.77 40.62 6.02
CA LEU A 464 9.61 40.36 5.17
C LEU A 464 8.28 40.85 5.79
N LEU A 465 8.31 41.50 6.96
CA LEU A 465 7.11 42.09 7.56
C LEU A 465 6.58 43.24 6.69
N ILE A 466 5.26 43.27 6.48
CA ILE A 466 4.61 44.36 5.73
C ILE A 466 4.63 45.66 6.53
N ASP A 467 4.37 45.60 7.85
CA ASP A 467 4.52 46.75 8.76
C ASP A 467 5.62 46.49 9.81
N PRO A 468 6.89 46.77 9.49
CA PRO A 468 7.98 46.57 10.42
C PRO A 468 8.01 47.60 11.57
N LYS A 469 7.23 48.70 11.49
CA LYS A 469 7.20 49.76 12.51
C LYS A 469 6.20 49.48 13.63
N GLY A 470 5.08 48.82 13.32
CA GLY A 470 4.02 48.48 14.28
C GLY A 470 4.32 47.31 15.23
N LYS A 471 5.37 46.52 14.96
CA LYS A 471 5.67 45.23 15.64
C LYS A 471 4.48 44.24 15.62
N ASP A 472 3.58 44.35 14.65
CA ASP A 472 2.51 43.37 14.48
C ASP A 472 2.97 42.26 13.54
N TYR A 473 3.17 41.05 14.07
CA TYR A 473 3.58 39.89 13.28
C TYR A 473 2.43 39.25 12.50
N ARG A 474 1.40 40.04 12.16
CA ARG A 474 0.25 39.55 11.42
C ARG A 474 0.60 39.28 9.95
N ALA A 475 1.12 40.26 9.23
CA ALA A 475 1.23 40.16 7.78
C ALA A 475 2.69 40.16 7.27
N PHE A 476 2.97 39.28 6.32
CA PHE A 476 4.28 39.12 5.68
C PHE A 476 4.17 39.21 4.15
N GLY A 477 5.29 39.44 3.49
CA GLY A 477 5.39 39.64 2.05
C GLY A 477 5.93 38.44 1.27
N PHE A 478 5.46 37.21 1.54
CA PHE A 478 5.94 36.02 0.83
C PHE A 478 5.33 35.84 -0.57
N ASP A 479 6.14 35.33 -1.52
CA ASP A 479 5.72 35.01 -2.89
C ASP A 479 4.98 33.66 -2.95
N LEU A 480 5.49 32.67 -2.21
CA LEU A 480 4.96 31.32 -2.15
C LEU A 480 4.69 30.87 -0.72
N LEU A 481 3.61 30.10 -0.56
CA LEU A 481 3.33 29.37 0.68
C LEU A 481 2.88 27.95 0.36
N MET A 482 3.50 26.96 0.98
CA MET A 482 3.03 25.58 0.92
C MET A 482 2.90 25.05 2.34
N ALA A 483 1.75 24.50 2.70
CA ALA A 483 1.51 24.04 4.06
C ALA A 483 0.54 22.85 4.12
N ASN A 484 0.78 21.97 5.09
CA ASN A 484 -0.17 20.93 5.51
C ASN A 484 -0.54 21.15 6.99
N PRO A 485 -1.47 22.07 7.28
CA PRO A 485 -1.86 22.38 8.66
C PRO A 485 -2.57 21.19 9.34
N PRO A 486 -2.55 21.12 10.68
CA PRO A 486 -3.19 20.03 11.42
C PRO A 486 -4.70 19.98 11.18
N PHE A 487 -5.22 18.78 10.86
CA PHE A 487 -6.63 18.56 10.48
C PHE A 487 -7.59 18.40 11.68
N ALA A 488 -7.06 18.15 12.87
CA ALA A 488 -7.87 17.87 14.06
C ALA A 488 -7.60 18.85 15.20
N GLY A 489 -8.65 19.09 15.98
CA GLY A 489 -8.65 19.98 17.14
C GLY A 489 -9.31 21.32 16.85
N ASP A 490 -10.12 21.76 17.82
CA ASP A 490 -10.75 23.08 17.81
C ASP A 490 -9.96 24.04 18.71
N ILE A 491 -9.79 25.29 18.28
CA ILE A 491 -9.39 26.41 19.12
C ILE A 491 -10.63 26.97 19.83
N LYS A 492 -10.55 27.09 21.16
CA LYS A 492 -11.63 27.58 22.03
C LYS A 492 -11.28 28.89 22.74
N GLN A 493 -10.03 29.34 22.63
CA GLN A 493 -9.49 30.50 23.33
C GLN A 493 -10.02 31.79 22.68
N SER A 494 -10.85 32.54 23.39
CA SER A 494 -11.55 33.71 22.83
C SER A 494 -10.62 34.86 22.44
N ASP A 495 -9.54 35.05 23.19
CA ASP A 495 -8.47 36.00 22.88
C ASP A 495 -7.83 35.68 21.54
N MET A 496 -7.53 34.40 21.28
CA MET A 496 -6.99 33.94 20.00
C MET A 496 -8.01 34.06 18.86
N LEU A 497 -9.25 33.59 19.07
CA LEU A 497 -10.31 33.66 18.06
C LEU A 497 -10.62 35.10 17.66
N SER A 498 -10.56 36.06 18.59
CA SER A 498 -10.87 37.45 18.33
C SER A 498 -9.95 38.13 17.29
N LEU A 499 -8.75 37.57 17.08
CA LEU A 499 -7.76 38.07 16.12
C LEU A 499 -8.10 37.76 14.65
N TYR A 500 -9.00 36.80 14.42
CA TYR A 500 -9.33 36.25 13.11
C TYR A 500 -10.76 36.59 12.72
N GLU A 501 -11.00 36.93 11.46
CA GLU A 501 -12.36 37.09 10.93
C GLU A 501 -13.14 35.78 10.98
N MET A 502 -12.47 34.68 10.65
CA MET A 502 -13.02 33.32 10.72
C MET A 502 -13.24 32.85 12.18
N GLY A 503 -12.75 33.61 13.16
CA GLY A 503 -13.04 33.44 14.59
C GLY A 503 -14.38 34.04 15.04
N HIS A 504 -15.06 34.80 14.18
CA HIS A 504 -16.38 35.40 14.45
C HIS A 504 -17.45 34.76 13.57
N LYS A 505 -18.72 34.88 13.93
CA LYS A 505 -19.92 34.54 13.13
C LYS A 505 -20.24 35.66 12.14
N GLU A 506 -21.11 35.39 11.17
CA GLU A 506 -21.61 36.43 10.23
C GLU A 506 -22.31 37.61 10.95
N ASN A 507 -22.85 37.39 12.15
CA ASN A 507 -23.45 38.46 12.97
C ASN A 507 -22.43 39.23 13.85
N GLY A 508 -21.13 39.01 13.66
CA GLY A 508 -20.05 39.68 14.38
C GLY A 508 -19.78 39.18 15.81
N LYS A 509 -20.51 38.15 16.29
CA LYS A 509 -20.22 37.52 17.59
C LYS A 509 -19.10 36.50 17.46
N ALA A 510 -18.21 36.41 18.43
CA ALA A 510 -17.18 35.38 18.46
C ALA A 510 -17.77 33.96 18.40
N GLU A 511 -17.08 33.06 17.69
CA GLU A 511 -17.36 31.63 17.72
C GLU A 511 -16.92 31.02 19.05
N SER A 512 -17.60 29.96 19.49
CA SER A 512 -17.21 29.24 20.72
C SER A 512 -16.06 28.26 20.49
N LYS A 513 -15.93 27.78 19.25
CA LYS A 513 -14.87 26.86 18.82
C LYS A 513 -14.70 26.95 17.31
N VAL A 514 -13.45 26.95 16.83
CA VAL A 514 -13.13 26.98 15.40
C VAL A 514 -12.04 25.96 15.09
N GLY A 515 -12.16 25.23 13.99
CA GLY A 515 -11.13 24.29 13.56
C GLY A 515 -9.80 24.99 13.30
N ARG A 516 -8.67 24.37 13.69
CA ARG A 516 -7.34 24.94 13.47
C ARG A 516 -7.05 25.23 12.01
N ASP A 517 -7.42 24.29 11.13
CA ASP A 517 -7.28 24.37 9.68
C ASP A 517 -7.94 25.63 9.08
N LEU A 518 -9.09 26.07 9.62
CA LEU A 518 -9.75 27.31 9.20
C LEU A 518 -8.89 28.55 9.48
N LEU A 519 -8.36 28.64 10.69
CA LEU A 519 -7.54 29.79 11.09
C LEU A 519 -6.23 29.80 10.30
N PHE A 520 -5.69 28.62 9.96
CA PHE A 520 -4.53 28.50 9.08
C PHE A 520 -4.81 29.02 7.66
N ILE A 521 -6.02 28.89 7.12
CA ILE A 521 -6.36 29.48 5.81
C ILE A 521 -6.21 31.00 5.86
N GLU A 522 -6.90 31.68 6.80
CA GLU A 522 -6.79 33.14 6.98
C GLU A 522 -5.34 33.54 7.28
N ARG A 523 -4.67 32.81 8.17
CA ARG A 523 -3.28 33.08 8.56
C ARG A 523 -2.32 32.98 7.38
N ASN A 524 -2.43 31.93 6.56
CA ASN A 524 -1.54 31.74 5.42
C ASN A 524 -1.76 32.81 4.34
N LEU A 525 -3.00 33.29 4.18
CA LEU A 525 -3.27 34.43 3.31
C LEU A 525 -2.64 35.72 3.85
N ASP A 526 -2.58 35.94 5.17
CA ASP A 526 -1.87 37.08 5.77
C ASP A 526 -0.35 37.03 5.51
N PHE A 527 0.24 35.85 5.36
CA PHE A 527 1.66 35.69 5.02
C PHE A 527 2.00 35.97 3.55
N LEU A 528 1.02 35.86 2.65
CA LEU A 528 1.24 36.11 1.23
C LEU A 528 1.17 37.60 0.90
N ARG A 529 2.11 38.06 0.07
CA ARG A 529 1.99 39.36 -0.60
C ARG A 529 0.86 39.35 -1.63
N PRO A 530 0.30 40.52 -2.02
CA PRO A 530 -0.61 40.61 -3.16
C PRO A 530 0.00 39.97 -4.43
N GLY A 531 -0.76 39.10 -5.09
CA GLY A 531 -0.29 38.30 -6.23
C GLY A 531 0.53 37.04 -5.89
N GLY A 532 0.90 36.84 -4.63
CA GLY A 532 1.53 35.61 -4.14
C GLY A 532 0.60 34.41 -4.21
N ARG A 533 1.16 33.20 -4.19
CA ARG A 533 0.43 31.95 -4.44
C ARG A 533 0.66 30.89 -3.37
N MET A 534 -0.36 30.06 -3.12
CA MET A 534 -0.33 29.04 -2.08
C MET A 534 -0.87 27.71 -2.56
N ALA A 535 -0.28 26.63 -2.04
CA ALA A 535 -0.86 25.28 -2.03
C ALA A 535 -1.07 24.86 -0.57
N ILE A 536 -2.31 24.53 -0.20
CA ILE A 536 -2.65 24.12 1.16
C ILE A 536 -3.39 22.79 1.14
N VAL A 537 -2.92 21.83 1.92
CA VAL A 537 -3.58 20.53 2.09
C VAL A 537 -4.70 20.68 3.12
N LEU A 538 -5.92 20.30 2.77
CA LEU A 538 -7.10 20.44 3.62
C LEU A 538 -7.98 19.17 3.59
N PRO A 539 -8.73 18.87 4.67
CA PRO A 539 -9.73 17.83 4.65
C PRO A 539 -10.83 18.10 3.61
N GLN A 540 -11.30 17.04 2.95
CA GLN A 540 -12.34 17.12 1.92
C GLN A 540 -13.59 17.90 2.36
N GLY A 541 -13.96 17.80 3.63
CA GLY A 541 -15.13 18.46 4.20
C GLY A 541 -15.15 19.98 3.98
N ARG A 542 -13.98 20.64 4.00
CA ARG A 542 -13.90 22.11 3.83
C ARG A 542 -14.38 22.56 2.45
N PHE A 543 -14.26 21.67 1.47
CA PHE A 543 -14.65 21.93 0.08
C PHE A 543 -16.15 21.67 -0.19
N ASN A 544 -16.83 20.88 0.65
CA ASN A 544 -18.18 20.38 0.36
C ASN A 544 -19.24 20.54 1.48
N ASN A 545 -18.84 20.71 2.74
CA ASN A 545 -19.79 20.81 3.85
C ASN A 545 -20.62 22.09 3.73
N ALA A 546 -21.91 22.01 4.06
CA ALA A 546 -22.81 23.17 4.06
C ALA A 546 -22.36 24.24 5.07
N GLY A 547 -22.00 23.85 6.29
CA GLY A 547 -21.51 24.76 7.34
C GLY A 547 -20.20 25.47 6.99
N ASP A 548 -19.41 24.91 6.07
CA ASP A 548 -18.13 25.47 5.63
C ASP A 548 -18.28 26.42 4.41
N LYS A 549 -19.51 26.71 3.96
CA LYS A 549 -19.78 27.61 2.81
C LYS A 549 -19.12 28.98 2.97
N ARG A 550 -19.09 29.51 4.19
CA ARG A 550 -18.44 30.79 4.47
C ARG A 550 -16.93 30.77 4.22
N ILE A 551 -16.26 29.65 4.49
CA ILE A 551 -14.82 29.49 4.21
C ILE A 551 -14.56 29.63 2.72
N ARG A 552 -15.38 28.96 1.89
CA ARG A 552 -15.24 28.99 0.43
C ARG A 552 -15.49 30.38 -0.14
N ARG A 553 -16.46 31.11 0.44
CA ARG A 553 -16.69 32.53 0.12
C ARG A 553 -15.49 33.39 0.50
N TYR A 554 -14.99 33.25 1.73
CA TYR A 554 -13.82 33.99 2.21
C TYR A 554 -12.60 33.77 1.30
N ILE A 555 -12.32 32.52 0.89
CA ILE A 555 -11.24 32.20 -0.05
C ILE A 555 -11.44 32.92 -1.38
N ALA A 556 -12.63 32.84 -1.97
CA ALA A 556 -12.91 33.46 -3.28
C ALA A 556 -12.87 35.01 -3.24
N GLU A 557 -13.26 35.61 -2.12
CA GLU A 557 -13.19 37.06 -1.90
C GLU A 557 -11.75 37.58 -1.82
N HIS A 558 -10.81 36.77 -1.31
CA HIS A 558 -9.42 37.17 -1.08
C HIS A 558 -8.44 36.61 -2.13
N CYS A 559 -8.81 35.54 -2.84
CA CYS A 559 -7.96 34.85 -3.80
C CYS A 559 -8.70 34.36 -5.05
N ARG A 560 -7.94 34.27 -6.16
CA ARG A 560 -8.28 33.43 -7.30
C ARG A 560 -8.06 31.98 -6.92
N ILE A 561 -9.08 31.13 -7.07
CA ILE A 561 -8.89 29.67 -6.97
C ILE A 561 -8.27 29.19 -8.28
N LEU A 562 -7.06 28.63 -8.23
CA LEU A 562 -6.38 28.13 -9.42
C LEU A 562 -6.76 26.68 -9.71
N ALA A 563 -6.68 25.84 -8.67
CA ALA A 563 -6.99 24.43 -8.79
C ALA A 563 -7.43 23.80 -7.46
N VAL A 564 -8.18 22.71 -7.55
CA VAL A 564 -8.40 21.77 -6.44
C VAL A 564 -8.09 20.36 -6.91
N VAL A 565 -7.14 19.71 -6.24
CA VAL A 565 -6.73 18.34 -6.54
C VAL A 565 -7.18 17.42 -5.41
N GLY A 566 -8.18 16.58 -5.67
CA GLY A 566 -8.66 15.54 -4.75
C GLY A 566 -7.70 14.37 -4.70
N LEU A 567 -7.17 14.05 -3.51
CA LEU A 567 -6.21 12.96 -3.34
C LEU A 567 -6.92 11.63 -3.09
N HIS A 568 -6.22 10.53 -3.39
CA HIS A 568 -6.74 9.19 -3.14
C HIS A 568 -6.95 8.97 -1.61
N PRO A 569 -8.02 8.28 -1.16
CA PRO A 569 -8.30 8.08 0.28
C PRO A 569 -7.17 7.42 1.09
N ASN A 570 -6.31 6.64 0.43
CA ASN A 570 -5.18 5.98 1.08
C ASN A 570 -3.91 6.84 1.15
N THR A 571 -3.87 8.03 0.54
CA THR A 571 -2.65 8.85 0.42
C THR A 571 -1.99 9.13 1.78
N PHE A 572 -2.79 9.40 2.81
CA PHE A 572 -2.31 9.68 4.18
C PHE A 572 -2.37 8.47 5.14
N LYS A 573 -2.65 7.26 4.64
CA LYS A 573 -2.56 6.04 5.46
C LYS A 573 -1.09 5.69 5.79
N PRO A 574 -0.84 4.99 6.91
CA PRO A 574 -1.79 4.49 7.91
C PRO A 574 -2.31 5.57 8.89
N HIS A 575 -1.80 6.80 8.81
CA HIS A 575 -2.06 7.82 9.82
C HIS A 575 -3.52 8.31 9.86
N THR A 576 -4.14 8.47 8.69
CA THR A 576 -5.56 8.81 8.61
C THR A 576 -6.20 8.27 7.34
N GLY A 577 -7.44 7.81 7.46
CA GLY A 577 -8.32 7.49 6.33
C GLY A 577 -9.17 8.68 5.87
N ILE A 578 -8.97 9.87 6.46
CA ILE A 578 -9.67 11.09 6.04
C ILE A 578 -9.21 11.43 4.63
N LYS A 579 -10.18 11.58 3.72
CA LYS A 579 -9.91 12.06 2.37
C LYS A 579 -9.49 13.52 2.41
N THR A 580 -8.42 13.85 1.68
CA THR A 580 -7.83 15.19 1.63
C THR A 580 -7.77 15.70 0.19
N SER A 581 -7.72 17.01 0.05
CA SER A 581 -7.54 17.71 -1.22
C SER A 581 -6.46 18.78 -1.05
N VAL A 582 -5.78 19.12 -2.14
CA VAL A 582 -4.86 20.27 -2.19
C VAL A 582 -5.57 21.43 -2.87
N LEU A 583 -5.66 22.57 -2.18
CA LEU A 583 -6.18 23.83 -2.71
C LEU A 583 -5.03 24.70 -3.21
N PHE A 584 -5.08 25.09 -4.48
CA PHE A 584 -4.16 26.04 -5.08
C PHE A 584 -4.86 27.38 -5.29
N VAL A 585 -4.28 28.45 -4.75
CA VAL A 585 -4.83 29.80 -4.83
C VAL A 585 -3.77 30.83 -5.14
N GLN A 586 -4.18 31.95 -5.73
CA GLN A 586 -3.35 33.14 -5.90
C GLN A 586 -4.07 34.35 -5.30
N LYS A 587 -3.41 35.04 -4.37
CA LYS A 587 -3.99 36.19 -3.66
C LYS A 587 -4.27 37.31 -4.64
N TRP A 588 -5.45 37.91 -4.56
CA TRP A 588 -5.81 39.04 -5.41
C TRP A 588 -4.83 40.19 -5.21
N ASN A 589 -4.55 40.92 -6.27
CA ASN A 589 -3.80 42.17 -6.23
C ASN A 589 -4.67 43.32 -6.73
N GLU A 590 -5.09 44.17 -5.78
CA GLU A 590 -5.86 45.39 -6.06
C GLU A 590 -4.95 46.64 -6.09
N ASP A 591 -3.65 46.51 -5.79
CA ASP A 591 -2.68 47.62 -5.82
C ASP A 591 -2.07 47.81 -7.23
N PRO A 592 -2.37 48.91 -7.92
CA PRO A 592 -1.83 49.20 -9.26
C PRO A 592 -0.32 49.40 -9.28
N THR A 593 0.31 49.71 -8.14
CA THR A 593 1.73 50.07 -8.03
C THR A 593 2.65 48.85 -7.84
N ALA A 594 2.12 47.72 -7.38
CA ALA A 594 2.85 46.47 -7.20
C ALA A 594 2.97 45.62 -8.49
N GLY A 595 2.42 46.11 -9.61
CA GLY A 595 2.25 45.37 -10.86
C GLY A 595 1.07 44.39 -10.77
N LEU A 596 0.20 44.34 -11.78
CA LEU A 596 -1.02 43.52 -11.79
C LEU A 596 -0.69 42.02 -11.90
N LEU A 597 -0.10 41.42 -10.87
CA LEU A 597 0.29 40.01 -10.84
C LEU A 597 -0.95 39.09 -10.83
N CYS A 598 -2.02 39.45 -10.12
CA CYS A 598 -3.29 38.72 -10.12
C CYS A 598 -4.47 39.69 -9.93
N PRO A 599 -4.88 40.43 -10.99
CA PRO A 599 -5.99 41.36 -10.88
C PRO A 599 -7.28 40.62 -10.52
N ARG A 600 -8.11 41.24 -9.67
CA ARG A 600 -9.42 40.69 -9.32
C ARG A 600 -10.34 40.68 -10.54
N VAL A 601 -10.94 39.53 -10.79
CA VAL A 601 -11.95 39.31 -11.83
C VAL A 601 -13.16 38.58 -11.25
N ASP A 602 -14.35 38.91 -11.73
CA ASP A 602 -15.60 38.35 -11.20
C ASP A 602 -15.83 36.89 -11.62
N ASP A 603 -15.30 36.47 -12.77
CA ASP A 603 -15.39 35.10 -13.27
C ASP A 603 -14.07 34.64 -13.90
N TYR A 604 -13.74 33.37 -13.70
CA TYR A 604 -12.49 32.76 -14.16
C TYR A 604 -12.59 31.23 -14.19
N ASN A 605 -11.70 30.58 -14.94
CA ASN A 605 -11.63 29.12 -15.00
C ASN A 605 -10.89 28.55 -13.77
N ILE A 606 -11.37 27.42 -13.26
CA ILE A 606 -10.77 26.67 -12.15
C ILE A 606 -10.49 25.25 -12.61
N PHE A 607 -9.28 24.76 -12.34
CA PHE A 607 -8.85 23.41 -12.69
C PHE A 607 -9.15 22.42 -11.57
N PHE A 608 -10.03 21.44 -11.81
CA PHE A 608 -10.33 20.36 -10.88
C PHE A 608 -9.69 19.07 -11.35
N ALA A 609 -9.03 18.34 -10.45
CA ALA A 609 -8.49 17.02 -10.75
C ALA A 609 -8.67 16.05 -9.59
N THR A 610 -8.76 14.76 -9.87
CA THR A 610 -8.80 13.70 -8.85
C THR A 610 -7.74 12.66 -9.14
N GLN A 611 -6.93 12.35 -8.12
CA GLN A 611 -5.98 11.23 -8.14
C GLN A 611 -6.74 9.91 -8.25
N LYS A 612 -6.64 9.22 -9.39
CA LYS A 612 -7.26 7.90 -9.60
C LYS A 612 -6.39 6.76 -9.11
N LEU A 613 -5.08 6.86 -9.33
CA LEU A 613 -4.17 5.77 -9.02
C LEU A 613 -3.75 5.82 -7.54
N PRO A 614 -3.92 4.71 -6.78
CA PRO A 614 -3.50 4.66 -5.40
C PRO A 614 -1.97 4.63 -5.31
N SER A 615 -1.42 5.45 -4.43
CA SER A 615 0.00 5.43 -4.07
C SER A 615 0.31 4.53 -2.87
N LYS A 616 -0.75 4.19 -2.12
CA LYS A 616 -0.70 3.30 -0.97
C LYS A 616 -1.92 2.38 -0.96
N ASP A 617 -1.73 1.18 -0.44
CA ASP A 617 -2.80 0.22 -0.23
C ASP A 617 -3.67 0.57 0.99
N SER A 618 -4.59 -0.32 1.38
CA SER A 618 -5.45 -0.10 2.54
C SER A 618 -4.72 -0.13 3.88
N SER A 619 -3.54 -0.74 3.94
CA SER A 619 -2.67 -0.87 5.12
C SER A 619 -1.74 0.34 5.28
N GLY A 620 -1.53 1.10 4.21
CA GLY A 620 -0.65 2.27 4.18
C GLY A 620 0.71 2.01 3.53
N ASP A 621 0.91 0.83 2.95
CA ASP A 621 2.17 0.45 2.30
C ASP A 621 2.21 1.02 0.87
N LYS A 622 3.40 1.48 0.45
CA LYS A 622 3.62 2.12 -0.86
C LYS A 622 3.39 1.11 -1.99
N ILE A 623 2.58 1.50 -2.97
CA ILE A 623 2.41 0.78 -4.23
C ILE A 623 3.42 1.34 -5.22
N TYR A 624 4.20 0.48 -5.87
CA TYR A 624 5.26 0.91 -6.80
C TYR A 624 4.87 0.67 -8.26
N VAL A 625 5.33 1.54 -9.14
CA VAL A 625 5.15 1.41 -10.58
C VAL A 625 5.87 0.15 -11.06
N THR A 626 5.16 -0.63 -11.86
CA THR A 626 5.73 -1.76 -12.58
C THR A 626 5.63 -1.55 -14.07
N LYS A 627 6.59 -2.09 -14.81
CA LYS A 627 6.56 -2.16 -16.27
C LYS A 627 6.52 -3.62 -16.74
N PRO A 628 5.75 -3.93 -17.79
CA PRO A 628 5.78 -5.26 -18.39
C PRO A 628 7.13 -5.47 -19.09
N VAL A 629 7.75 -6.61 -18.83
CA VAL A 629 8.98 -7.05 -19.48
C VAL A 629 8.80 -8.47 -20.00
N VAL A 630 9.36 -8.72 -21.17
CA VAL A 630 9.35 -10.04 -21.81
C VAL A 630 10.76 -10.61 -21.78
N SER A 631 10.93 -11.73 -21.11
CA SER A 631 12.22 -12.43 -21.02
C SER A 631 12.25 -13.57 -22.04
N ILE A 632 13.25 -13.59 -22.92
CA ILE A 632 13.40 -14.64 -23.94
C ILE A 632 14.81 -15.22 -23.88
N PHE A 633 14.94 -16.51 -24.11
CA PHE A 633 16.24 -17.16 -24.24
C PHE A 633 16.73 -17.01 -25.68
N GLU A 634 17.71 -16.13 -25.93
CA GLU A 634 18.35 -16.01 -27.24
C GLU A 634 19.49 -17.03 -27.38
N GLU A 635 19.64 -17.66 -28.57
CA GLU A 635 20.81 -18.49 -28.90
C GLU A 635 22.05 -17.58 -28.98
N GLY A 636 22.97 -17.71 -28.01
CA GLY A 636 24.29 -17.08 -28.09
C GLY A 636 25.17 -17.70 -29.17
N ASN A 637 26.31 -17.06 -29.44
CA ASN A 637 27.38 -17.46 -30.39
C ASN A 637 27.66 -18.98 -30.45
N PRO A 638 28.38 -19.50 -31.49
CA PRO A 638 28.46 -20.92 -31.92
C PRO A 638 28.75 -22.03 -30.88
N ASN A 639 28.98 -21.67 -29.62
CA ASN A 639 29.27 -22.53 -28.48
C ASN A 639 28.01 -22.97 -27.68
N GLY A 640 26.81 -22.47 -28.00
CA GLY A 640 25.55 -23.09 -27.53
C GLY A 640 25.07 -22.70 -26.13
N GLU A 641 25.51 -21.58 -25.56
CA GLU A 641 24.91 -21.02 -24.33
C GLU A 641 23.72 -20.12 -24.68
N SER A 642 22.55 -20.43 -24.12
CA SER A 642 21.34 -19.62 -24.27
C SER A 642 21.33 -18.52 -23.21
N LYS A 643 21.26 -17.25 -23.61
CA LYS A 643 21.21 -16.11 -22.68
C LYS A 643 19.78 -15.66 -22.48
N LEU A 644 19.34 -15.55 -21.23
CA LEU A 644 18.06 -14.91 -20.92
C LEU A 644 18.22 -13.39 -21.11
N VAL A 645 17.59 -12.87 -22.16
CA VAL A 645 17.55 -11.43 -22.44
C VAL A 645 16.18 -10.91 -22.05
N LYS A 646 16.14 -9.81 -21.31
CA LYS A 646 14.91 -9.11 -20.94
C LYS A 646 14.70 -7.92 -21.86
N TYR A 647 13.53 -7.85 -22.46
CA TYR A 647 13.08 -6.73 -23.26
C TYR A 647 11.99 -5.99 -22.51
N ASP A 648 11.98 -4.66 -22.61
CA ASP A 648 10.74 -3.92 -22.38
C ASP A 648 9.67 -4.45 -23.35
N HIS A 649 8.41 -4.53 -22.91
CA HIS A 649 7.35 -5.14 -23.70
C HIS A 649 7.19 -4.47 -25.08
N ASP A 650 7.30 -3.14 -25.16
CA ASP A 650 7.15 -2.43 -26.44
C ASP A 650 8.34 -2.67 -27.37
N ASP A 651 9.56 -2.75 -26.80
CA ASP A 651 10.76 -3.07 -27.57
C ASP A 651 10.76 -4.54 -28.03
N PHE A 652 10.18 -5.43 -27.24
CA PHE A 652 9.93 -6.82 -27.62
C PHE A 652 8.98 -6.89 -28.82
N LEU A 653 7.83 -6.20 -28.74
CA LEU A 653 6.86 -6.16 -29.84
C LEU A 653 7.45 -5.53 -31.11
N LYS A 654 8.25 -4.46 -31.00
CA LYS A 654 8.96 -3.89 -32.17
C LYS A 654 9.93 -4.88 -32.80
N ARG A 655 10.60 -5.71 -32.00
CA ARG A 655 11.63 -6.64 -32.47
C ARG A 655 11.05 -7.93 -33.06
N TYR A 656 10.03 -8.50 -32.42
CA TYR A 656 9.48 -9.80 -32.80
C TYR A 656 8.05 -9.75 -33.34
N GLY A 657 7.39 -8.59 -33.31
CA GLY A 657 6.01 -8.41 -33.76
C GLY A 657 4.96 -8.88 -32.74
N SER A 658 5.09 -10.12 -32.26
CA SER A 658 4.18 -10.71 -31.28
C SER A 658 4.90 -11.76 -30.40
N ILE A 659 4.32 -12.10 -29.26
CA ILE A 659 4.79 -13.23 -28.44
C ILE A 659 4.71 -14.54 -29.22
N LYS A 660 3.69 -14.70 -30.07
CA LYS A 660 3.52 -15.90 -30.90
C LYS A 660 4.64 -16.02 -31.95
N ALA A 661 5.02 -14.93 -32.61
CA ALA A 661 6.14 -14.88 -33.54
C ALA A 661 7.49 -15.18 -32.86
N ALA A 662 7.66 -14.73 -31.61
CA ALA A 662 8.87 -15.01 -30.83
C ALA A 662 8.90 -16.43 -30.22
N THR A 663 7.76 -17.10 -30.11
CA THR A 663 7.68 -18.45 -29.53
C THR A 663 8.03 -19.48 -30.60
N VAL A 664 9.19 -20.13 -30.48
CA VAL A 664 9.69 -21.06 -31.51
C VAL A 664 9.55 -22.51 -31.05
N TYR A 665 9.00 -23.35 -31.91
CA TYR A 665 8.90 -24.80 -31.71
C TYR A 665 9.72 -25.56 -32.75
N GLN A 666 10.29 -26.68 -32.31
CA GLN A 666 10.89 -27.68 -33.18
C GLN A 666 10.00 -28.92 -33.22
N PHE A 667 9.64 -29.36 -34.43
CA PHE A 667 8.77 -30.53 -34.64
C PHE A 667 9.21 -31.30 -35.89
N ARG A 668 8.58 -32.45 -36.16
CA ARG A 668 8.89 -33.26 -37.35
C ARG A 668 7.78 -33.18 -38.39
N VAL A 669 8.18 -32.99 -39.65
CA VAL A 669 7.31 -33.08 -40.83
C VAL A 669 7.96 -34.03 -41.82
N ASN A 670 7.27 -35.11 -42.20
CA ASN A 670 7.77 -36.15 -43.12
C ASN A 670 9.18 -36.68 -42.74
N GLY A 671 9.43 -36.88 -41.45
CA GLY A 671 10.72 -37.35 -40.92
C GLY A 671 11.84 -36.32 -40.85
N LYS A 672 11.65 -35.09 -41.37
CA LYS A 672 12.62 -33.98 -41.26
C LYS A 672 12.27 -33.05 -40.10
N LYS A 673 13.28 -32.57 -39.37
CA LYS A 673 13.09 -31.55 -38.32
C LYS A 673 12.82 -30.19 -38.97
N LYS A 674 11.75 -29.52 -38.54
CA LYS A 674 11.49 -28.10 -38.82
C LYS A 674 11.53 -27.31 -37.52
N ARG A 675 11.94 -26.05 -37.61
CA ARG A 675 11.82 -25.04 -36.55
C ARG A 675 10.98 -23.90 -37.13
N MET A 676 9.89 -23.56 -36.46
CA MET A 676 8.98 -22.47 -36.87
C MET A 676 8.42 -21.78 -35.63
N SER A 677 8.06 -20.52 -35.77
CA SER A 677 7.32 -19.80 -34.74
C SER A 677 5.91 -20.37 -34.55
N LEU A 678 5.30 -20.12 -33.40
CA LEU A 678 3.93 -20.54 -33.12
C LEU A 678 2.95 -19.91 -34.12
N GLU A 679 3.19 -18.66 -34.51
CA GLU A 679 2.40 -17.95 -35.52
C GLU A 679 2.45 -18.65 -36.89
N GLU A 680 3.64 -19.01 -37.36
CA GLU A 680 3.79 -19.77 -38.62
C GLU A 680 3.20 -21.18 -38.54
N ILE A 681 3.19 -21.81 -37.36
CA ILE A 681 2.56 -23.13 -37.15
C ILE A 681 1.04 -23.03 -37.19
N GLU A 682 0.47 -21.99 -36.58
CA GLU A 682 -0.96 -21.71 -36.65
C GLU A 682 -1.40 -21.46 -38.11
N GLU A 683 -0.64 -20.67 -38.87
CA GLU A 683 -0.94 -20.40 -40.28
C GLU A 683 -0.82 -21.63 -41.19
N GLN A 684 0.27 -22.41 -41.07
CA GLN A 684 0.54 -23.52 -42.01
C GLN A 684 -0.10 -24.84 -41.61
N TYR A 685 -0.33 -25.07 -40.31
CA TYR A 685 -0.77 -26.35 -39.77
C TYR A 685 -2.03 -26.26 -38.92
N GLY A 686 -2.62 -25.07 -38.72
CA GLY A 686 -3.84 -24.89 -37.92
C GLY A 686 -3.63 -25.08 -36.41
N GLY A 687 -2.38 -24.99 -35.93
CA GLY A 687 -2.03 -25.01 -34.52
C GLY A 687 -1.15 -26.20 -34.08
N LEU A 688 -0.60 -26.10 -32.86
CA LEU A 688 0.35 -27.06 -32.28
C LEU A 688 -0.18 -28.51 -32.18
N ALA A 689 -1.50 -28.70 -32.04
CA ALA A 689 -2.11 -30.02 -31.95
C ALA A 689 -1.95 -30.85 -33.24
N ASN A 690 -1.71 -30.19 -34.38
CA ASN A 690 -1.65 -30.81 -35.70
C ASN A 690 -0.21 -31.13 -36.16
N VAL A 691 0.80 -30.88 -35.31
CA VAL A 691 2.20 -31.16 -35.62
C VAL A 691 2.76 -32.28 -34.73
N GLU A 692 3.57 -33.17 -35.29
CA GLU A 692 4.09 -34.33 -34.54
C GLU A 692 5.27 -33.93 -33.64
N LYS A 693 5.13 -34.20 -32.34
CA LYS A 693 6.16 -34.01 -31.29
C LYS A 693 6.74 -32.58 -31.26
N PRO A 694 5.90 -31.55 -31.05
CA PRO A 694 6.40 -30.20 -30.87
C PRO A 694 7.22 -30.11 -29.58
N MET A 695 8.43 -29.61 -29.71
CA MET A 695 9.34 -29.32 -28.60
C MET A 695 9.56 -27.82 -28.58
N ASN A 696 9.18 -27.16 -27.48
CA ASN A 696 9.38 -25.73 -27.33
C ASN A 696 10.89 -25.44 -27.27
N MET A 697 11.36 -24.57 -28.16
CA MET A 697 12.76 -24.15 -28.24
C MET A 697 12.96 -22.80 -27.58
N VAL A 698 12.01 -21.88 -27.76
CA VAL A 698 12.06 -20.52 -27.24
C VAL A 698 10.67 -20.15 -26.75
N MET A 699 10.57 -19.85 -25.45
CA MET A 699 9.34 -19.39 -24.81
C MET A 699 9.59 -18.03 -24.18
N PRO A 700 9.03 -16.95 -24.73
CA PRO A 700 9.01 -15.66 -24.07
C PRO A 700 8.22 -15.78 -22.75
N ILE A 701 8.77 -15.22 -21.67
CA ILE A 701 8.15 -15.18 -20.34
C ILE A 701 7.83 -13.73 -20.04
N GLU A 702 6.54 -13.42 -19.97
CA GLU A 702 6.07 -12.13 -19.51
C GLU A 702 6.19 -12.02 -17.99
N SER A 703 6.65 -10.87 -17.51
CA SER A 703 6.69 -10.54 -16.10
C SER A 703 6.57 -9.04 -15.90
N LYS A 704 6.36 -8.60 -14.67
CA LYS A 704 6.38 -7.20 -14.28
C LYS A 704 7.65 -6.92 -13.48
N GLU A 705 8.35 -5.85 -13.82
CA GLU A 705 9.50 -5.36 -13.05
C GLU A 705 9.19 -4.00 -12.46
N LEU A 706 9.63 -3.80 -11.22
CA LEU A 706 9.55 -2.52 -10.55
C LEU A 706 10.40 -1.49 -11.29
N VAL A 707 9.90 -0.25 -11.39
CA VAL A 707 10.58 0.85 -12.08
C VAL A 707 11.35 1.69 -11.07
N ARG A 708 12.60 2.01 -11.41
CA ARG A 708 13.44 2.94 -10.64
C ARG A 708 13.59 4.27 -11.36
N ASP A 709 13.67 5.36 -10.61
CA ASP A 709 14.07 6.67 -11.10
C ASP A 709 15.56 6.71 -11.49
N THR A 710 16.03 7.85 -12.02
CA THR A 710 17.44 8.04 -12.40
C THR A 710 18.42 7.96 -11.22
N HIS A 711 17.92 8.01 -9.98
CA HIS A 711 18.70 7.92 -8.74
C HIS A 711 18.66 6.51 -8.14
N GLY A 712 17.96 5.56 -8.78
CA GLY A 712 17.86 4.17 -8.35
C GLY A 712 16.75 3.89 -7.35
N HIS A 713 15.82 4.81 -7.12
CA HIS A 713 14.70 4.66 -6.19
C HIS A 713 13.46 4.09 -6.87
N TRP A 714 12.72 3.24 -6.17
CA TRP A 714 11.44 2.74 -6.67
C TRP A 714 10.42 3.87 -6.81
N ILE A 715 9.80 3.96 -7.98
CA ILE A 715 8.79 4.97 -8.26
C ILE A 715 7.47 4.54 -7.65
N VAL A 716 6.87 5.39 -6.81
CA VAL A 716 5.54 5.16 -6.22
C VAL A 716 4.46 5.41 -7.28
N GLN A 717 3.49 4.51 -7.37
CA GLN A 717 2.39 4.59 -8.33
C GLN A 717 1.47 5.79 -8.04
N HIS A 718 1.24 6.62 -9.06
CA HIS A 718 0.25 7.70 -9.05
C HIS A 718 0.07 8.29 -10.44
N ASP A 719 -0.97 9.11 -10.60
CA ASP A 719 -1.27 9.93 -11.77
C ASP A 719 -1.08 11.44 -11.52
N LEU A 720 -0.39 11.82 -10.43
CA LEU A 720 -0.18 13.23 -10.07
C LEU A 720 0.83 13.97 -10.95
N PHE A 721 1.92 13.32 -11.35
CA PHE A 721 2.93 13.92 -12.22
C PHE A 721 3.81 12.87 -12.91
N ASN A 722 4.58 13.31 -13.91
CA ASN A 722 5.57 12.50 -14.62
C ASN A 722 6.92 12.42 -13.87
N HIS A 723 7.44 11.21 -13.67
CA HIS A 723 8.79 10.94 -13.17
C HIS A 723 9.81 10.87 -14.31
N GLU A 724 10.35 12.01 -14.75
CA GLU A 724 11.51 12.08 -15.66
C GLU A 724 11.34 11.31 -16.98
N GLY A 725 10.10 11.17 -17.47
CA GLY A 725 9.74 10.42 -18.68
C GLY A 725 9.51 8.92 -18.45
N LEU A 726 9.67 8.43 -17.22
CA LEU A 726 9.50 7.01 -16.85
C LEU A 726 8.04 6.64 -16.56
N THR A 727 7.20 7.63 -16.26
CA THR A 727 5.76 7.46 -16.09
C THR A 727 5.00 8.34 -17.07
N GLN A 728 3.70 8.09 -17.23
CA GLN A 728 2.84 8.96 -18.03
C GLN A 728 2.73 10.36 -17.40
N ASN A 729 2.39 11.36 -18.23
CA ASN A 729 2.10 12.70 -17.75
C ASN A 729 0.87 12.70 -16.82
N GLY A 730 0.93 13.51 -15.77
CA GLY A 730 -0.08 13.55 -14.72
C GLY A 730 -0.76 14.91 -14.56
N VAL A 731 -1.46 15.05 -13.44
CA VAL A 731 -2.21 16.25 -13.03
C VAL A 731 -1.35 17.53 -13.10
N ALA A 732 -0.11 17.48 -12.63
CA ALA A 732 0.78 18.65 -12.63
C ALA A 732 1.11 19.11 -14.05
N GLU A 733 1.42 18.20 -14.98
CA GLU A 733 1.69 18.56 -16.37
C GLU A 733 0.44 19.12 -17.08
N ALA A 734 -0.75 18.61 -16.76
CA ALA A 734 -2.01 19.16 -17.26
C ALA A 734 -2.30 20.56 -16.70
N PHE A 735 -2.04 20.77 -15.41
CA PHE A 735 -2.17 22.10 -14.78
C PHE A 735 -1.19 23.11 -15.38
N ILE A 736 0.04 22.70 -15.71
CA ILE A 736 1.03 23.59 -16.33
C ILE A 736 0.51 24.10 -17.70
N GLU A 737 -0.09 23.24 -18.52
CA GLU A 737 -0.70 23.68 -19.78
C GLU A 737 -1.95 24.55 -19.56
N PHE A 738 -2.76 24.25 -18.54
CA PHE A 738 -3.84 25.13 -18.11
C PHE A 738 -3.32 26.51 -17.69
N ALA A 739 -2.25 26.57 -16.90
CA ALA A 739 -1.65 27.81 -16.43
C ALA A 739 -1.11 28.67 -17.58
N LYS A 740 -0.52 28.04 -18.61
CA LYS A 740 -0.12 28.73 -19.84
C LYS A 740 -1.33 29.30 -20.61
N LYS A 741 -2.41 28.51 -20.73
CA LYS A 741 -3.66 28.95 -21.38
C LYS A 741 -4.30 30.14 -20.67
N GLU A 742 -4.24 30.15 -19.34
CA GLU A 742 -4.80 31.20 -18.48
C GLU A 742 -3.82 32.36 -18.20
N GLU A 743 -2.64 32.35 -18.85
CA GLU A 743 -1.59 33.37 -18.75
C GLU A 743 -1.15 33.66 -17.29
N LEU A 744 -1.04 32.62 -16.46
CA LEU A 744 -0.58 32.77 -15.08
C LEU A 744 0.90 33.21 -15.04
N ASN A 745 1.17 34.31 -14.33
CA ASN A 745 2.44 35.04 -14.39
C ASN A 745 3.72 34.25 -13.99
N PHE A 746 3.56 33.12 -13.31
CA PHE A 746 4.65 32.31 -12.77
C PHE A 746 5.02 31.13 -13.65
N PHE A 747 4.46 31.03 -14.86
CA PHE A 747 4.90 30.12 -15.90
C PHE A 747 5.27 30.92 -17.15
N SER A 748 6.56 30.92 -17.54
CA SER A 748 7.08 31.76 -18.61
C SER A 748 7.58 30.96 -19.83
N LEU A 749 7.20 31.43 -21.02
CA LEU A 749 7.90 31.36 -22.31
C LEU A 749 7.79 30.13 -23.25
N SER A 750 6.97 29.10 -22.97
CA SER A 750 6.55 28.17 -24.04
C SER A 750 5.10 28.43 -24.44
N PRO A 751 4.76 28.43 -25.75
CA PRO A 751 3.40 28.62 -26.19
C PRO A 751 2.50 27.50 -25.66
N PHE A 752 1.25 27.83 -25.37
CA PHE A 752 0.22 26.86 -25.05
C PHE A 752 0.07 25.86 -26.21
N ASP A 753 0.10 24.56 -25.89
CA ASP A 753 -0.12 23.48 -26.86
C ASP A 753 -1.51 22.87 -26.63
N GLU A 754 -2.46 23.24 -27.49
CA GLU A 754 -3.85 22.78 -27.39
C GLU A 754 -4.00 21.27 -27.59
N ALA A 755 -3.22 20.68 -28.49
CA ALA A 755 -3.28 19.25 -28.77
C ALA A 755 -2.76 18.44 -27.59
N ARG A 756 -1.61 18.85 -27.03
CA ARG A 756 -1.05 18.27 -25.81
C ARG A 756 -2.02 18.39 -24.65
N TYR A 757 -2.59 19.57 -24.44
CA TYR A 757 -3.52 19.81 -23.33
C TYR A 757 -4.77 18.93 -23.40
N ARG A 758 -5.38 18.79 -24.58
CA ARG A 758 -6.53 17.91 -24.77
C ARG A 758 -6.18 16.44 -24.50
N GLY A 759 -5.04 15.96 -25.01
CA GLY A 759 -4.58 14.58 -24.74
C GLY A 759 -4.32 14.31 -23.26
N LEU A 760 -3.76 15.28 -22.52
CA LEU A 760 -3.58 15.19 -21.07
C LEU A 760 -4.92 15.11 -20.34
N LEU A 761 -5.87 15.96 -20.71
CA LEU A 761 -7.20 15.94 -20.09
C LEU A 761 -7.95 14.64 -20.37
N GLU A 762 -7.83 14.04 -21.56
CA GLU A 762 -8.48 12.77 -21.89
C GLU A 762 -8.01 11.62 -20.98
N GLY A 763 -6.70 11.53 -20.72
CA GLY A 763 -6.09 10.48 -19.90
C GLY A 763 -6.23 10.65 -18.37
N LEU A 764 -6.72 11.80 -17.90
CA LEU A 764 -6.82 12.12 -16.47
C LEU A 764 -8.27 12.38 -16.03
N GLU A 765 -8.56 12.20 -14.74
CA GLU A 765 -9.80 12.69 -14.15
C GLU A 765 -9.64 14.17 -13.80
N ALA A 766 -9.62 15.01 -14.84
CA ALA A 766 -9.51 16.45 -14.71
C ALA A 766 -10.56 17.16 -15.57
N VAL A 767 -11.09 18.26 -15.03
CA VAL A 767 -12.06 19.13 -15.70
C VAL A 767 -11.77 20.60 -15.38
N VAL A 768 -12.26 21.49 -16.23
CA VAL A 768 -12.20 22.94 -16.00
C VAL A 768 -13.61 23.47 -15.87
N ILE A 769 -13.89 24.18 -14.78
CA ILE A 769 -15.21 24.75 -14.45
C ILE A 769 -15.06 26.24 -14.24
N ARG A 770 -16.00 27.04 -14.72
CA ARG A 770 -16.01 28.50 -14.45
C ARG A 770 -16.47 28.78 -13.02
N PHE A 771 -15.91 29.82 -12.41
CA PHE A 771 -16.30 30.26 -11.07
C PHE A 771 -17.81 30.57 -10.97
N SER A 772 -18.39 31.19 -12.00
CA SER A 772 -19.83 31.46 -12.10
C SER A 772 -20.71 30.21 -12.06
N GLU A 773 -20.21 29.04 -12.49
CA GLU A 773 -20.93 27.77 -12.39
C GLU A 773 -20.93 27.22 -10.95
N LEU A 774 -19.97 27.65 -10.11
CA LEU A 774 -19.88 27.26 -8.71
C LEU A 774 -20.87 28.05 -7.85
N GLU A 775 -21.13 29.33 -8.12
CA GLU A 775 -21.87 30.24 -7.22
C GLU A 775 -23.21 29.70 -6.71
N ARG A 776 -23.88 28.83 -7.50
CA ARG A 776 -25.13 28.18 -7.10
C ARG A 776 -24.96 27.24 -5.90
N THR A 777 -23.85 26.53 -5.79
CA THR A 777 -23.59 25.53 -4.72
C THR A 777 -22.40 25.91 -3.83
N LEU A 778 -21.53 26.80 -4.32
CA LEU A 778 -20.19 27.13 -3.84
C LEU A 778 -19.35 25.91 -3.46
N ARG A 779 -19.62 24.71 -4.00
CA ARG A 779 -18.81 23.52 -3.76
C ARG A 779 -17.56 23.57 -4.64
N VAL A 780 -16.41 23.29 -4.05
CA VAL A 780 -15.11 23.28 -4.74
C VAL A 780 -14.38 21.95 -4.54
N ASP A 781 -15.09 20.86 -4.29
CA ASP A 781 -14.47 19.54 -4.26
C ASP A 781 -14.42 18.90 -5.66
N ALA A 782 -13.26 18.37 -6.04
CA ALA A 782 -13.03 17.86 -7.39
C ALA A 782 -13.98 16.73 -7.80
N GLU A 783 -14.34 15.84 -6.87
CA GLU A 783 -15.21 14.71 -7.13
C GLU A 783 -16.62 15.14 -7.52
N TYR A 784 -17.14 16.25 -6.98
CA TYR A 784 -18.44 16.80 -7.40
C TYR A 784 -18.48 17.08 -8.92
N PHE A 785 -17.31 17.38 -9.50
CA PHE A 785 -17.11 17.70 -10.91
C PHE A 785 -16.45 16.56 -11.70
N SER A 786 -16.50 15.31 -11.21
CA SER A 786 -15.99 14.19 -12.00
C SER A 786 -16.71 14.09 -13.36
N LYS A 787 -15.99 13.66 -14.39
CA LYS A 787 -16.48 13.58 -15.78
C LYS A 787 -17.79 12.81 -15.87
N SER A 788 -17.85 11.62 -15.26
CA SER A 788 -19.07 10.78 -15.25
C SER A 788 -20.28 11.51 -14.67
N ARG A 789 -20.10 12.27 -13.59
CA ARG A 789 -21.17 12.99 -12.89
C ARG A 789 -21.64 14.21 -13.66
N ILE A 790 -20.72 14.90 -14.33
CA ILE A 790 -21.04 16.00 -15.25
C ILE A 790 -21.81 15.46 -16.45
N ASP A 791 -21.34 14.38 -17.06
CA ASP A 791 -21.97 13.78 -18.23
C ASP A 791 -23.36 13.22 -17.89
N ALA A 792 -23.50 12.57 -16.74
CA ALA A 792 -24.79 12.13 -16.21
C ALA A 792 -25.75 13.32 -16.04
N ALA A 793 -25.30 14.42 -15.45
CA ALA A 793 -26.12 15.62 -15.28
C ALA A 793 -26.52 16.25 -16.62
N LYS A 794 -25.59 16.39 -17.57
CA LYS A 794 -25.87 16.90 -18.92
C LYS A 794 -26.89 16.05 -19.67
N ARG A 795 -26.80 14.72 -19.54
CA ARG A 795 -27.79 13.80 -20.14
C ARG A 795 -29.17 13.99 -19.52
N LEU A 796 -29.25 14.13 -18.20
CA LEU A 796 -30.50 14.39 -17.50
C LEU A 796 -31.07 15.79 -17.81
N ASP A 797 -30.23 16.80 -18.07
CA ASP A 797 -30.65 18.13 -18.54
C ASP A 797 -31.34 18.09 -19.93
N GLN A 798 -31.03 17.09 -20.75
CA GLN A 798 -31.55 16.97 -22.13
C GLN A 798 -32.92 16.28 -22.21
N ILE A 799 -33.38 15.67 -21.12
CA ILE A 799 -34.66 14.97 -21.06
C ILE A 799 -35.58 15.63 -20.04
N HIS A 800 -36.87 15.29 -20.09
CA HIS A 800 -37.81 15.77 -19.09
C HIS A 800 -37.54 15.07 -17.74
N THR A 801 -37.21 15.87 -16.72
CA THR A 801 -37.00 15.39 -15.35
C THR A 801 -37.80 16.21 -14.35
N GLU A 802 -38.20 15.59 -13.25
CA GLU A 802 -38.76 16.26 -12.08
C GLU A 802 -37.84 16.10 -10.87
N ALA A 803 -37.83 17.07 -9.94
CA ALA A 803 -37.08 16.97 -8.69
C ALA A 803 -37.68 15.90 -7.77
N LEU A 804 -36.84 15.22 -6.99
CA LEU A 804 -37.27 14.10 -6.14
C LEU A 804 -38.36 14.51 -5.12
N ASP A 805 -38.23 15.69 -4.52
CA ASP A 805 -39.20 16.26 -3.56
C ASP A 805 -40.58 16.55 -4.17
N ARG A 806 -40.67 16.65 -5.49
CA ARG A 806 -41.93 16.80 -6.23
C ARG A 806 -42.58 15.46 -6.56
N VAL A 807 -41.82 14.37 -6.56
CA VAL A 807 -42.33 13.04 -6.93
C VAL A 807 -42.45 12.08 -5.74
N ALA A 808 -41.79 12.37 -4.62
CA ALA A 808 -41.82 11.59 -3.40
C ALA A 808 -41.72 12.50 -2.15
N ASP A 809 -42.43 12.14 -1.08
CA ASP A 809 -42.20 12.73 0.23
C ASP A 809 -40.89 12.18 0.80
N ILE A 810 -40.11 13.04 1.45
CA ILE A 810 -38.78 12.72 1.95
C ILE A 810 -38.76 12.87 3.48
N SER A 811 -38.41 11.78 4.17
CA SER A 811 -38.17 11.78 5.62
C SER A 811 -36.98 10.88 5.98
N ASP A 812 -36.74 10.65 7.26
CA ASP A 812 -35.70 9.75 7.75
C ASP A 812 -36.16 8.87 8.91
N GLY A 813 -35.34 7.87 9.22
CA GLY A 813 -35.57 6.98 10.34
C GLY A 813 -35.35 7.62 11.72
N ASN A 814 -35.55 6.82 12.75
CA ASN A 814 -35.48 7.20 14.16
C ASN A 814 -34.11 7.77 14.60
N HIS A 815 -34.12 8.92 15.30
CA HIS A 815 -32.93 9.59 15.85
C HIS A 815 -32.59 9.18 17.29
N PHE A 816 -33.45 8.41 17.95
CA PHE A 816 -33.27 8.02 19.35
C PHE A 816 -32.45 6.72 19.47
N SER A 817 -31.63 6.62 20.52
CA SER A 817 -30.88 5.38 20.79
C SER A 817 -31.83 4.30 21.31
N ILE A 818 -31.88 3.16 20.62
CA ILE A 818 -32.74 2.01 20.98
C ILE A 818 -31.97 0.68 20.99
N SER A 819 -30.64 0.73 20.95
CA SER A 819 -29.81 -0.48 20.85
C SER A 819 -29.95 -1.41 22.05
N GLU A 820 -30.32 -0.89 23.22
CA GLU A 820 -30.55 -1.67 24.44
C GLU A 820 -31.89 -2.43 24.40
N GLU A 821 -32.77 -2.12 23.45
CA GLU A 821 -34.10 -2.74 23.30
C GLU A 821 -34.15 -3.81 22.20
N PHE A 822 -32.99 -4.16 21.61
CA PHE A 822 -32.93 -5.19 20.57
C PHE A 822 -33.24 -6.58 21.14
N GLN A 823 -34.09 -7.32 20.43
CA GLN A 823 -34.54 -8.67 20.77
C GLN A 823 -34.57 -9.57 19.53
N GLU A 824 -34.76 -10.89 19.74
CA GLU A 824 -34.72 -11.90 18.67
C GLU A 824 -35.96 -11.88 17.76
N GLU A 825 -37.13 -11.47 18.29
CA GLU A 825 -38.40 -11.38 17.57
C GLU A 825 -39.13 -10.07 17.89
N GLY A 826 -40.02 -9.59 17.03
CA GLY A 826 -40.80 -8.37 17.28
C GLY A 826 -41.03 -7.51 16.04
N ILE A 827 -41.03 -6.20 16.19
CA ILE A 827 -41.13 -5.26 15.07
C ILE A 827 -39.75 -5.08 14.42
N PRO A 828 -39.61 -5.29 13.10
CA PRO A 828 -38.36 -5.05 12.40
C PRO A 828 -37.85 -3.61 12.53
N TYR A 829 -36.57 -3.47 12.87
CA TYR A 829 -35.83 -2.21 12.90
C TYR A 829 -34.64 -2.26 11.95
N TYR A 830 -34.77 -1.60 10.80
CA TYR A 830 -33.75 -1.60 9.75
C TYR A 830 -32.67 -0.55 9.96
N ARG A 831 -31.41 -0.94 9.78
CA ARG A 831 -30.22 -0.10 9.89
C ARG A 831 -29.58 0.10 8.51
N GLY A 832 -28.63 1.02 8.42
CA GLY A 832 -27.91 1.32 7.15
C GLY A 832 -27.27 0.10 6.46
N GLN A 833 -26.83 -0.90 7.22
CA GLN A 833 -26.28 -2.14 6.64
C GLN A 833 -27.36 -3.05 6.04
N ASP A 834 -28.59 -2.98 6.54
CA ASP A 834 -29.65 -3.94 6.19
C ASP A 834 -30.23 -3.65 4.78
N VAL A 835 -30.00 -2.45 4.21
CA VAL A 835 -30.35 -2.13 2.80
C VAL A 835 -29.29 -2.54 1.77
N THR A 836 -28.17 -3.11 2.21
CA THR A 836 -27.04 -3.45 1.33
C THR A 836 -27.27 -4.82 0.70
N GLY A 837 -27.11 -4.93 -0.62
CA GLY A 837 -27.12 -6.23 -1.32
C GLY A 837 -28.50 -6.83 -1.61
N HIS A 838 -29.59 -6.13 -1.23
CA HIS A 838 -30.96 -6.60 -1.45
C HIS A 838 -31.82 -5.53 -2.12
N PHE A 839 -32.63 -5.91 -3.10
CA PHE A 839 -33.59 -4.98 -3.73
C PHE A 839 -34.81 -4.77 -2.85
N TYR A 840 -35.26 -5.78 -2.12
CA TYR A 840 -36.38 -5.69 -1.18
C TYR A 840 -35.87 -5.78 0.25
N ILE A 841 -36.35 -4.90 1.13
CA ILE A 841 -35.84 -4.82 2.49
C ILE A 841 -36.17 -6.06 3.32
N GLU A 842 -37.27 -6.75 3.00
CA GLU A 842 -37.71 -7.97 3.67
C GLU A 842 -36.77 -9.17 3.46
N GLN A 843 -35.82 -9.06 2.54
CA GLN A 843 -34.76 -10.06 2.33
C GLN A 843 -33.58 -9.91 3.28
N SER A 844 -33.50 -8.76 3.97
CA SER A 844 -32.44 -8.49 4.94
C SER A 844 -32.68 -9.22 6.27
N GLN A 845 -31.67 -9.18 7.14
CA GLN A 845 -31.78 -9.68 8.52
C GLN A 845 -31.77 -8.51 9.50
N PRO A 846 -32.93 -7.88 9.76
CA PRO A 846 -33.02 -6.78 10.71
C PRO A 846 -32.80 -7.24 12.15
N VAL A 847 -32.57 -6.27 13.03
CA VAL A 847 -32.79 -6.46 14.47
C VAL A 847 -34.26 -6.15 14.78
N PHE A 848 -34.80 -6.76 15.85
CA PHE A 848 -36.19 -6.54 16.24
C PHE A 848 -36.29 -5.71 17.51
N ILE A 849 -37.38 -4.97 17.64
CA ILE A 849 -37.72 -4.16 18.83
C ILE A 849 -39.11 -4.55 19.36
N PRO A 850 -39.37 -4.36 20.67
CA PRO A 850 -40.67 -4.66 21.24
C PRO A 850 -41.75 -3.68 20.77
N GLN A 851 -43.01 -4.14 20.72
CA GLN A 851 -44.17 -3.32 20.34
C GLN A 851 -44.25 -2.02 21.16
N LYS A 852 -43.85 -2.06 22.43
CA LYS A 852 -43.83 -0.90 23.32
C LYS A 852 -42.88 0.19 22.83
N ALA A 853 -41.71 -0.18 22.32
CA ALA A 853 -40.74 0.77 21.75
C ALA A 853 -41.26 1.40 20.46
N PHE A 854 -41.89 0.58 19.61
CA PHE A 854 -42.49 1.03 18.34
C PHE A 854 -43.68 1.96 18.54
N SER A 855 -44.48 1.76 19.60
CA SER A 855 -45.70 2.53 19.86
C SER A 855 -45.46 3.94 20.44
N VAL A 856 -44.21 4.35 20.65
CA VAL A 856 -43.89 5.68 21.19
C VAL A 856 -44.06 6.75 20.10
N SER A 857 -44.58 7.93 20.46
CA SER A 857 -44.94 9.00 19.52
C SER A 857 -43.84 9.41 18.55
N HIS A 858 -42.56 9.37 18.96
CA HIS A 858 -41.44 9.75 18.11
C HIS A 858 -41.04 8.68 17.07
N MET A 859 -41.53 7.44 17.19
CA MET A 859 -41.32 6.35 16.22
C MET A 859 -42.33 6.38 15.06
N LEU A 860 -43.47 7.03 15.24
CA LEU A 860 -44.53 7.11 14.21
C LEU A 860 -44.03 7.75 12.91
N ARG A 861 -43.10 8.70 13.00
CA ARG A 861 -42.55 9.40 11.81
C ARG A 861 -41.67 8.49 10.93
N SER A 862 -41.11 7.43 11.51
CA SER A 862 -40.25 6.47 10.81
C SER A 862 -40.96 5.16 10.52
N HIS A 863 -42.29 5.13 10.65
CA HIS A 863 -43.09 3.98 10.26
C HIS A 863 -43.00 3.78 8.74
N LEU A 864 -42.58 2.59 8.36
CA LEU A 864 -42.45 2.16 6.98
C LEU A 864 -43.79 1.66 6.44
N HIS A 865 -44.08 2.02 5.19
CA HIS A 865 -45.26 1.56 4.46
C HIS A 865 -44.83 0.87 3.18
N LYS A 866 -45.69 0.00 2.66
CA LYS A 866 -45.48 -0.61 1.35
C LYS A 866 -45.28 0.47 0.28
N GLY A 867 -44.23 0.31 -0.52
CA GLY A 867 -43.84 1.26 -1.56
C GLY A 867 -42.82 2.31 -1.10
N ASP A 868 -42.49 2.39 0.19
CA ASP A 868 -41.39 3.24 0.65
C ASP A 868 -40.05 2.73 0.06
N VAL A 869 -39.21 3.64 -0.41
CA VAL A 869 -37.83 3.34 -0.84
C VAL A 869 -36.88 3.82 0.23
N LEU A 870 -36.16 2.89 0.84
CA LEU A 870 -35.16 3.17 1.86
C LEU A 870 -33.81 3.41 1.20
N LEU A 871 -33.24 4.60 1.37
CA LEU A 871 -31.93 4.97 0.85
C LEU A 871 -30.94 5.16 1.99
N SER A 872 -29.80 4.47 1.94
CA SER A 872 -28.69 4.69 2.86
C SER A 872 -28.09 6.07 2.63
N ILE A 873 -28.11 6.90 3.68
CA ILE A 873 -27.59 8.27 3.66
C ILE A 873 -26.32 8.44 4.51
N VAL A 874 -25.91 7.40 5.24
CA VAL A 874 -24.67 7.36 6.04
C VAL A 874 -24.03 5.98 5.96
N GLY A 875 -22.72 5.92 5.72
CA GLY A 875 -21.98 4.66 5.57
C GLY A 875 -22.03 4.14 4.13
N THR A 876 -22.91 3.19 3.83
CA THR A 876 -23.13 2.57 2.51
C THR A 876 -23.97 3.47 1.59
N ILE A 877 -23.60 4.75 1.49
CA ILE A 877 -24.40 5.78 0.80
C ILE A 877 -24.66 5.39 -0.65
N GLY A 878 -25.94 5.42 -1.04
CA GLY A 878 -26.40 5.02 -2.37
C GLY A 878 -27.04 3.63 -2.41
N GLU A 879 -26.73 2.77 -1.43
CA GLU A 879 -27.46 1.51 -1.26
C GLU A 879 -28.91 1.78 -0.89
N LEU A 880 -29.81 0.99 -1.46
CA LEU A 880 -31.24 1.16 -1.27
C LEU A 880 -32.01 -0.15 -1.38
N SER A 881 -33.16 -0.18 -0.72
CA SER A 881 -34.13 -1.27 -0.82
C SER A 881 -35.57 -0.75 -0.84
N LEU A 882 -36.45 -1.44 -1.54
CA LEU A 882 -37.88 -1.17 -1.63
C LEU A 882 -38.63 -1.95 -0.52
N VAL A 883 -39.54 -1.27 0.17
CA VAL A 883 -40.48 -1.89 1.11
C VAL A 883 -41.63 -2.49 0.31
N SER A 884 -41.89 -3.78 0.48
CA SER A 884 -42.91 -4.51 -0.26
C SER A 884 -44.04 -5.08 0.61
N SER A 885 -43.80 -5.21 1.91
CA SER A 885 -44.77 -5.68 2.89
C SER A 885 -45.61 -4.53 3.46
N GLU A 886 -46.80 -4.88 3.95
CA GLU A 886 -47.69 -4.01 4.75
C GLU A 886 -47.45 -4.20 6.26
N SER A 887 -46.47 -5.02 6.65
CA SER A 887 -46.13 -5.28 8.05
C SER A 887 -45.54 -4.05 8.74
N ASP A 888 -45.91 -3.83 10.00
CA ASP A 888 -45.32 -2.80 10.85
C ASP A 888 -43.79 -2.93 10.88
N ALA A 889 -43.08 -1.87 10.52
CA ALA A 889 -41.63 -1.79 10.55
C ALA A 889 -41.13 -0.36 10.69
N THR A 890 -39.89 -0.19 11.13
CA THR A 890 -39.25 1.13 11.28
C THR A 890 -37.76 1.05 10.94
N CYS A 891 -37.07 2.18 10.91
CA CYS A 891 -35.65 2.22 10.58
C CYS A 891 -34.87 3.28 11.36
N SER A 892 -33.54 3.19 11.32
CA SER A 892 -32.62 4.16 11.90
C SER A 892 -32.50 5.45 11.08
N CYS A 893 -32.10 6.55 11.71
CA CYS A 893 -31.80 7.83 11.06
C CYS A 893 -30.66 7.80 10.02
N LYS A 894 -29.99 6.66 9.85
CA LYS A 894 -29.00 6.46 8.77
C LYS A 894 -29.65 6.13 7.42
N LEU A 895 -30.97 5.93 7.40
CA LEU A 895 -31.76 5.70 6.21
C LEU A 895 -32.72 6.87 5.99
N ALA A 896 -32.77 7.36 4.75
CA ALA A 896 -33.86 8.19 4.26
C ALA A 896 -35.02 7.31 3.79
N ILE A 897 -36.23 7.76 4.07
CA ILE A 897 -37.48 7.14 3.64
C ILE A 897 -38.02 8.01 2.51
N LEU A 898 -38.07 7.48 1.30
CA LEU A 898 -38.65 8.15 0.14
C LEU A 898 -40.01 7.51 -0.13
N ARG A 899 -41.09 8.29 -0.01
CA ARG A 899 -42.47 7.81 -0.21
C ARG A 899 -43.02 8.35 -1.54
N PRO A 900 -43.03 7.54 -2.61
CA PRO A 900 -43.45 7.99 -3.94
C PRO A 900 -44.91 8.43 -3.99
N GLN A 901 -45.17 9.59 -4.59
CA GLN A 901 -46.51 10.18 -4.74
C GLN A 901 -46.99 10.17 -6.20
N THR A 902 -46.14 10.63 -7.13
CA THR A 902 -46.48 10.77 -8.57
C THR A 902 -45.71 9.80 -9.47
N VAL A 903 -44.86 8.97 -8.89
CA VAL A 903 -44.03 7.98 -9.57
C VAL A 903 -44.23 6.60 -8.95
N LYS A 904 -44.10 5.55 -9.76
CA LYS A 904 -44.17 4.18 -9.27
C LYS A 904 -42.95 3.82 -8.40
N PRO A 905 -43.16 3.17 -7.23
CA PRO A 905 -42.08 2.83 -6.31
C PRO A 905 -40.96 1.97 -6.89
N GLY A 906 -41.31 0.92 -7.65
CA GLY A 906 -40.34 0.05 -8.29
C GLY A 906 -39.52 0.79 -9.34
N TYR A 907 -40.16 1.64 -10.14
CA TYR A 907 -39.44 2.51 -11.08
C TYR A 907 -38.47 3.47 -10.37
N LEU A 908 -38.89 4.14 -9.30
CA LEU A 908 -38.00 5.03 -8.53
C LEU A 908 -36.79 4.26 -7.99
N ALA A 909 -37.01 3.09 -7.36
CA ALA A 909 -35.94 2.26 -6.83
C ALA A 909 -34.97 1.79 -7.93
N VAL A 910 -35.48 1.37 -9.09
CA VAL A 910 -34.67 0.96 -10.25
C VAL A 910 -33.85 2.13 -10.79
N PHE A 911 -34.46 3.32 -10.94
CA PHE A 911 -33.74 4.49 -11.41
C PHE A 911 -32.63 4.91 -10.43
N LEU A 912 -32.91 4.94 -9.13
CA LEU A 912 -31.90 5.29 -8.13
C LEU A 912 -30.75 4.27 -8.07
N LYS A 913 -30.99 2.99 -8.40
CA LYS A 913 -29.93 1.96 -8.58
C LYS A 913 -29.21 2.02 -9.94
N SER A 914 -29.73 2.76 -10.92
CA SER A 914 -29.07 2.94 -12.23
C SER A 914 -27.80 3.78 -12.10
N ARG A 915 -26.92 3.73 -13.10
CA ARG A 915 -25.70 4.57 -13.14
C ARG A 915 -26.01 6.06 -12.97
N TYR A 916 -27.10 6.55 -13.58
CA TYR A 916 -27.51 7.94 -13.52
C TYR A 916 -28.08 8.33 -12.15
N GLY A 917 -28.75 7.40 -11.46
CA GLY A 917 -29.19 7.60 -10.08
C GLY A 917 -28.00 7.66 -9.12
N GLN A 918 -27.09 6.69 -9.23
CA GLN A 918 -25.90 6.58 -8.39
C GLN A 918 -24.92 7.75 -8.60
N ASP A 919 -24.68 8.18 -9.84
CA ASP A 919 -23.82 9.34 -10.13
C ASP A 919 -24.38 10.62 -9.50
N GLN A 920 -25.69 10.84 -9.52
CA GLN A 920 -26.31 11.98 -8.84
C GLN A 920 -26.16 11.88 -7.31
N ILE A 921 -26.43 10.72 -6.71
CA ILE A 921 -26.28 10.49 -5.26
C ILE A 921 -24.82 10.73 -4.83
N HIS A 922 -23.86 10.13 -5.54
CA HIS A 922 -22.44 10.28 -5.25
C HIS A 922 -21.92 11.70 -5.48
N ARG A 923 -22.52 12.44 -6.42
CA ARG A 923 -22.26 13.87 -6.61
C ARG A 923 -22.70 14.67 -5.38
N LEU A 924 -23.87 14.39 -4.80
CA LEU A 924 -24.41 15.16 -3.67
C LEU A 924 -23.78 14.80 -2.31
N LYS A 925 -23.18 13.60 -2.19
CA LYS A 925 -22.43 13.14 -1.02
C LYS A 925 -21.39 14.19 -0.56
N ARG A 926 -21.33 14.44 0.75
CA ARG A 926 -20.42 15.42 1.40
C ARG A 926 -19.88 14.89 2.72
N GLY A 927 -18.91 15.58 3.33
CA GLY A 927 -18.27 15.19 4.58
C GLY A 927 -16.76 15.03 4.47
N ALA A 928 -16.13 14.70 5.60
CA ALA A 928 -14.69 14.41 5.71
C ALA A 928 -14.44 13.02 6.32
N VAL A 929 -14.78 12.84 7.61
CA VAL A 929 -14.60 11.58 8.36
C VAL A 929 -15.75 10.63 8.08
N GLN A 930 -16.97 11.09 8.36
CA GLN A 930 -18.19 10.38 8.01
C GLN A 930 -18.83 11.12 6.85
N MET A 931 -18.86 10.47 5.70
CA MET A 931 -19.59 11.01 4.56
C MET A 931 -21.09 10.81 4.80
N GLY A 932 -21.89 11.74 4.27
CA GLY A 932 -23.34 11.76 4.38
C GLY A 932 -24.00 12.32 3.12
N LEU A 933 -25.26 11.96 2.92
CA LEU A 933 -26.21 12.65 2.04
C LEU A 933 -27.23 13.37 2.94
N LEU A 934 -27.39 14.68 2.81
CA LEU A 934 -28.39 15.41 3.61
C LEU A 934 -29.74 15.35 2.91
N LEU A 935 -30.82 15.27 3.69
CA LEU A 935 -32.19 15.26 3.16
C LEU A 935 -32.51 16.54 2.38
N GLU A 936 -32.00 17.68 2.83
CA GLU A 936 -32.20 18.99 2.19
C GLU A 936 -31.60 19.09 0.78
N ASP A 937 -30.66 18.21 0.42
CA ASP A 937 -30.08 18.18 -0.92
C ASP A 937 -30.79 17.21 -1.86
N MET A 938 -31.72 16.41 -1.35
CA MET A 938 -32.39 15.39 -2.15
C MET A 938 -33.30 16.00 -3.23
N ASP A 939 -33.74 17.24 -3.05
CA ASP A 939 -34.43 18.03 -4.08
C ASP A 939 -33.61 18.22 -5.36
N GLN A 940 -32.28 18.13 -5.28
CA GLN A 940 -31.38 18.20 -6.43
C GLN A 940 -31.35 16.91 -7.26
N LEU A 941 -31.84 15.79 -6.73
CA LEU A 941 -31.96 14.54 -7.48
C LEU A 941 -33.06 14.68 -8.52
N ARG A 942 -32.68 14.51 -9.79
CA ARG A 942 -33.58 14.60 -10.93
C ARG A 942 -34.03 13.22 -11.37
N ILE A 943 -35.35 13.04 -11.37
CA ILE A 943 -36.03 11.80 -11.72
C ILE A 943 -36.57 11.93 -13.15
N PRO A 944 -36.09 11.11 -14.11
CA PRO A 944 -36.59 11.11 -15.48
C PRO A 944 -38.08 10.80 -15.55
N ARG A 945 -38.79 11.57 -16.38
CA ARG A 945 -40.22 11.43 -16.64
C ARG A 945 -40.42 11.12 -18.12
N PHE A 946 -40.89 9.91 -18.38
CA PHE A 946 -41.22 9.44 -19.73
C PHE A 946 -42.73 9.54 -19.97
N LEU A 947 -43.25 9.14 -21.14
CA LEU A 947 -44.69 9.20 -21.48
C LEU A 947 -45.52 8.13 -20.72
N GLY A 948 -44.99 7.59 -19.62
CA GLY A 948 -45.63 6.67 -18.68
C GLY A 948 -45.58 5.19 -19.06
N LYS A 949 -45.23 4.83 -20.31
CA LYS A 949 -45.24 3.42 -20.75
C LYS A 949 -44.08 2.65 -20.15
N LEU A 950 -42.88 3.25 -20.11
CA LEU A 950 -41.70 2.60 -19.55
C LEU A 950 -41.82 2.44 -18.03
N GLU A 951 -42.30 3.47 -17.34
CA GLU A 951 -42.53 3.42 -15.88
C GLU A 951 -43.45 2.26 -15.48
N ILE A 952 -44.58 2.09 -16.18
CA ILE A 952 -45.50 0.96 -15.95
C ILE A 952 -44.84 -0.39 -16.29
N ALA A 953 -44.05 -0.45 -17.36
CA ALA A 953 -43.36 -1.68 -17.76
C ALA A 953 -42.28 -2.10 -16.75
N VAL A 954 -41.53 -1.14 -16.22
CA VAL A 954 -40.54 -1.32 -15.15
C VAL A 954 -41.24 -1.80 -13.88
N GLU A 955 -42.35 -1.16 -13.47
CA GLU A 955 -43.10 -1.58 -12.29
C GLU A 955 -43.57 -3.03 -12.40
N ARG A 956 -44.11 -3.44 -13.55
CA ARG A 956 -44.50 -4.83 -13.81
C ARG A 956 -43.31 -5.80 -13.77
N ALA A 957 -42.13 -5.38 -14.24
CA ALA A 957 -40.93 -6.20 -14.17
C ALA A 957 -40.46 -6.38 -12.72
N VAL A 958 -40.54 -5.31 -11.91
CA VAL A 958 -40.26 -5.33 -10.47
C VAL A 958 -41.26 -6.25 -9.74
N GLU A 959 -42.57 -6.13 -9.99
CA GLU A 959 -43.58 -7.05 -9.43
C GLU A 959 -43.32 -8.53 -9.79
N LYS A 960 -42.95 -8.82 -11.05
CA LYS A 960 -42.56 -10.17 -11.46
C LYS A 960 -41.32 -10.67 -10.73
N ALA A 961 -40.33 -9.79 -10.53
CA ALA A 961 -39.14 -10.12 -9.76
C ALA A 961 -39.50 -10.45 -8.30
N LYS A 962 -40.40 -9.68 -7.67
CA LYS A 962 -40.89 -9.97 -6.31
C LYS A 962 -41.53 -11.34 -6.22
N ASN A 963 -42.45 -11.66 -7.14
CA ASN A 963 -43.12 -12.96 -7.15
C ASN A 963 -42.14 -14.12 -7.30
N ALA A 964 -41.10 -13.95 -8.12
CA ALA A 964 -40.04 -14.95 -8.28
C ALA A 964 -39.19 -15.10 -7.01
N LEU A 965 -38.91 -14.01 -6.29
CA LEU A 965 -38.20 -14.04 -5.00
C LEU A 965 -39.04 -14.69 -3.89
N ASP A 966 -40.33 -14.39 -3.83
CA ASP A 966 -41.26 -15.02 -2.87
C ASP A 966 -41.40 -16.51 -3.14
N ASN A 967 -41.53 -16.89 -4.41
CA ASN A 967 -41.51 -18.30 -4.81
C ASN A 967 -40.20 -18.98 -4.37
N SER A 968 -39.05 -18.34 -4.61
CA SER A 968 -37.76 -18.86 -4.15
C SER A 968 -37.72 -19.06 -2.63
N PHE A 969 -38.15 -18.07 -1.86
CA PHE A 969 -38.17 -18.14 -0.40
C PHE A 969 -39.04 -19.31 0.07
N ASN A 970 -40.25 -19.44 -0.47
CA ASN A 970 -41.16 -20.53 -0.14
C ASN A 970 -40.60 -21.91 -0.50
N LEU A 971 -39.98 -22.05 -1.68
CA LEU A 971 -39.35 -23.31 -2.11
C LEU A 971 -38.20 -23.71 -1.18
N TYR A 972 -37.35 -22.76 -0.78
CA TYR A 972 -36.26 -23.05 0.15
C TYR A 972 -36.79 -23.39 1.55
N ARG A 973 -37.81 -22.66 2.03
CA ARG A 973 -38.45 -22.93 3.33
C ARG A 973 -39.07 -24.33 3.35
N GLN A 974 -39.73 -24.75 2.27
CA GLN A 974 -40.26 -26.12 2.14
C GLN A 974 -39.13 -27.16 2.20
N ALA A 975 -38.00 -26.91 1.53
CA ALA A 975 -36.83 -27.79 1.60
C ALA A 975 -36.29 -27.92 3.04
N GLU A 976 -36.24 -26.81 3.79
CA GLU A 976 -35.84 -26.76 5.20
C GLU A 976 -36.82 -27.53 6.10
N GLU A 977 -38.14 -27.28 5.97
CA GLU A 977 -39.20 -27.96 6.72
C GLU A 977 -39.19 -29.48 6.49
N ILE A 978 -39.09 -29.92 5.22
CA ILE A 978 -39.00 -31.34 4.87
C ILE A 978 -37.78 -31.99 5.53
N LEU A 979 -36.64 -31.30 5.52
CA LEU A 979 -35.41 -31.83 6.13
C LEU A 979 -35.55 -31.88 7.65
N LEU A 980 -36.02 -30.81 8.30
CA LEU A 980 -36.27 -30.78 9.75
C LEU A 980 -37.21 -31.90 10.20
N ARG A 981 -38.32 -32.12 9.48
CA ARG A 981 -39.25 -33.23 9.75
C ARG A 981 -38.56 -34.59 9.63
N THR A 982 -37.74 -34.77 8.60
CA THR A 982 -36.99 -36.01 8.36
C THR A 982 -35.96 -36.30 9.45
N LEU A 983 -35.36 -35.24 10.02
CA LEU A 983 -34.45 -35.34 11.15
C LEU A 983 -35.17 -35.56 12.49
N GLY A 984 -36.49 -35.36 12.54
CA GLY A 984 -37.28 -35.38 13.78
C GLY A 984 -37.11 -34.12 14.62
N LEU A 985 -36.83 -32.98 13.97
CA LEU A 985 -36.47 -31.71 14.61
C LEU A 985 -37.45 -30.55 14.34
N GLU A 986 -38.55 -30.78 13.61
CA GLU A 986 -39.55 -29.75 13.24
C GLU A 986 -40.18 -29.07 14.47
N ASP A 987 -40.51 -29.83 15.52
CA ASP A 987 -41.10 -29.34 16.78
C ASP A 987 -40.26 -29.76 18.00
N TRP A 988 -38.94 -29.85 17.84
CA TRP A 988 -38.07 -30.38 18.91
C TRP A 988 -37.95 -29.40 20.08
N THR A 989 -38.49 -29.79 21.24
CA THR A 989 -38.32 -29.09 22.50
C THR A 989 -37.16 -29.71 23.30
N PRO A 990 -36.00 -29.06 23.40
CA PRO A 990 -34.86 -29.63 24.10
C PRO A 990 -35.07 -29.66 25.62
N PRO A 991 -34.43 -30.61 26.33
CA PRO A 991 -34.35 -30.54 27.78
C PRO A 991 -33.43 -29.39 28.22
N GLU A 992 -33.99 -28.38 28.88
CA GLU A 992 -33.27 -27.23 29.44
C GLU A 992 -33.36 -27.20 30.98
N PRO A 993 -32.69 -28.13 31.68
CA PRO A 993 -32.63 -28.07 33.14
C PRO A 993 -31.77 -26.88 33.59
N LEU A 994 -32.12 -26.28 34.72
CA LEU A 994 -31.37 -25.16 35.31
C LEU A 994 -29.91 -25.53 35.67
N THR A 995 -29.64 -26.82 35.92
CA THR A 995 -28.31 -27.34 36.27
C THR A 995 -28.14 -28.77 35.76
N TYR A 996 -26.91 -29.19 35.46
CA TYR A 996 -26.55 -30.57 35.10
C TYR A 996 -25.08 -30.86 35.49
N GLU A 997 -24.73 -32.15 35.54
CA GLU A 997 -23.38 -32.63 35.86
C GLU A 997 -22.78 -33.44 34.70
N ARG A 998 -21.44 -33.49 34.65
CA ARG A 998 -20.69 -34.23 33.62
C ARG A 998 -19.47 -34.92 34.22
N ASN A 999 -19.10 -36.05 33.61
CA ASN A 999 -17.93 -36.79 34.05
C ASN A 999 -16.65 -36.07 33.60
N ALA A 1000 -15.67 -35.93 34.50
CA ALA A 1000 -14.39 -35.31 34.19
C ALA A 1000 -13.68 -35.96 32.98
N SER A 1001 -13.75 -37.29 32.85
CA SER A 1001 -13.13 -38.00 31.72
C SER A 1001 -13.72 -37.61 30.36
N GLU A 1002 -15.03 -37.36 30.29
CA GLU A 1002 -15.72 -36.93 29.05
C GLU A 1002 -15.28 -35.51 28.67
N THR A 1003 -15.20 -34.60 29.66
CA THR A 1003 -14.78 -33.21 29.42
C THR A 1003 -13.32 -33.11 28.97
N LEU A 1004 -12.43 -33.89 29.59
CA LEU A 1004 -11.01 -33.93 29.23
C LEU A 1004 -10.78 -34.59 27.87
N THR A 1005 -11.57 -35.61 27.51
CA THR A 1005 -11.50 -36.25 26.18
C THR A 1005 -11.95 -35.31 25.07
N ALA A 1006 -12.99 -34.51 25.31
CA ALA A 1006 -13.43 -33.46 24.39
C ALA A 1006 -12.46 -32.26 24.34
N GLY A 1007 -11.54 -32.14 25.31
CA GLY A 1007 -10.61 -31.00 25.41
C GLY A 1007 -11.29 -29.68 25.75
N ARG A 1008 -12.49 -29.72 26.36
CA ARG A 1008 -13.34 -28.55 26.64
C ARG A 1008 -13.92 -28.59 28.05
N LEU A 1009 -14.13 -27.41 28.65
CA LEU A 1009 -14.71 -27.24 30.00
C LEU A 1009 -15.91 -26.27 30.02
N ASP A 1010 -16.32 -25.79 28.87
CA ASP A 1010 -17.46 -24.88 28.67
C ASP A 1010 -18.79 -25.60 28.91
N SER A 1011 -19.59 -25.04 29.82
CA SER A 1011 -20.85 -25.66 30.24
C SER A 1011 -21.79 -25.93 29.05
N GLN A 1012 -21.99 -24.93 28.18
CA GLN A 1012 -22.95 -24.97 27.07
C GLN A 1012 -22.73 -26.17 26.14
N TYR A 1013 -21.47 -26.51 25.84
CA TYR A 1013 -21.09 -27.65 24.99
C TYR A 1013 -21.61 -28.99 25.54
N PHE A 1014 -21.61 -29.16 26.86
CA PHE A 1014 -22.08 -30.39 27.51
C PHE A 1014 -23.52 -30.33 27.99
N SER A 1015 -24.31 -29.33 27.58
CA SER A 1015 -25.71 -29.24 27.97
C SER A 1015 -26.51 -30.49 27.52
N PRO A 1016 -27.53 -30.92 28.30
CA PRO A 1016 -28.39 -32.05 27.90
C PRO A 1016 -29.03 -31.85 26.52
N ARG A 1017 -29.43 -30.62 26.20
CA ARG A 1017 -29.89 -30.19 24.87
C ARG A 1017 -28.93 -30.61 23.76
N VAL A 1018 -27.66 -30.21 23.84
CA VAL A 1018 -26.65 -30.50 22.81
C VAL A 1018 -26.38 -32.00 22.73
N GLN A 1019 -26.34 -32.71 23.85
CA GLN A 1019 -26.12 -34.16 23.85
C GLN A 1019 -27.26 -34.90 23.15
N THR A 1020 -28.52 -34.57 23.46
CA THR A 1020 -29.68 -35.17 22.79
C THR A 1020 -29.69 -34.85 21.29
N LEU A 1021 -29.31 -33.63 20.91
CA LEU A 1021 -29.18 -33.25 19.51
C LEU A 1021 -28.14 -34.09 18.78
N ILE A 1022 -26.93 -34.23 19.34
CA ILE A 1022 -25.87 -35.08 18.77
C ILE A 1022 -26.35 -36.54 18.65
N GLN A 1023 -27.08 -37.06 19.64
CA GLN A 1023 -27.65 -38.41 19.59
C GLN A 1023 -28.67 -38.59 18.45
N ILE A 1024 -29.59 -37.63 18.26
CA ILE A 1024 -30.56 -37.65 17.16
C ILE A 1024 -29.83 -37.63 15.81
N LEU A 1025 -28.86 -36.73 15.66
CA LEU A 1025 -28.14 -36.52 14.40
C LEU A 1025 -27.11 -37.61 14.09
N SER A 1026 -26.67 -38.38 15.09
CA SER A 1026 -25.69 -39.47 14.91
C SER A 1026 -26.34 -40.84 14.66
N ARG A 1027 -27.67 -40.91 14.44
CA ARG A 1027 -28.40 -42.19 14.30
C ARG A 1027 -27.91 -43.09 13.16
N ASP A 1028 -27.38 -42.50 12.08
CA ASP A 1028 -26.83 -43.23 10.93
C ASP A 1028 -25.32 -43.47 11.05
N ASN A 1029 -24.69 -42.96 12.12
CA ASN A 1029 -23.24 -42.98 12.34
C ASN A 1029 -22.43 -42.49 11.12
N LEU A 1030 -22.94 -41.44 10.45
CA LEU A 1030 -22.27 -40.71 9.38
C LEU A 1030 -21.91 -39.31 9.85
N SER A 1031 -20.86 -38.76 9.25
CA SER A 1031 -20.43 -37.38 9.42
C SER A 1031 -20.47 -36.63 8.09
N VAL A 1032 -20.35 -35.30 8.12
CA VAL A 1032 -20.21 -34.48 6.90
C VAL A 1032 -19.02 -34.97 6.05
N GLY A 1033 -17.93 -35.38 6.68
CA GLY A 1033 -16.75 -35.95 6.02
C GLY A 1033 -17.00 -37.30 5.32
N ASP A 1034 -18.06 -38.02 5.69
CA ASP A 1034 -18.46 -39.28 5.04
C ASP A 1034 -19.33 -39.06 3.79
N VAL A 1035 -19.86 -37.85 3.60
CA VAL A 1035 -20.72 -37.49 2.46
C VAL A 1035 -20.12 -36.44 1.53
N ALA A 1036 -19.16 -35.66 2.03
CA ALA A 1036 -18.42 -34.66 1.28
C ALA A 1036 -16.93 -34.66 1.68
N ARG A 1037 -16.05 -34.43 0.70
CA ARG A 1037 -14.61 -34.32 0.94
C ARG A 1037 -14.16 -32.87 0.79
N LEU A 1038 -13.08 -32.51 1.49
CA LEU A 1038 -12.49 -31.17 1.34
C LEU A 1038 -11.82 -31.04 -0.04
N ARG A 1039 -12.19 -30.02 -0.82
CA ARG A 1039 -11.45 -29.64 -2.02
C ARG A 1039 -10.10 -29.03 -1.63
N LYS A 1040 -9.03 -29.57 -2.19
CA LYS A 1040 -7.65 -29.11 -1.95
C LYS A 1040 -7.04 -28.55 -3.23
N GLU A 1041 -7.78 -27.68 -3.89
CA GLU A 1041 -7.36 -26.99 -5.10
C GLU A 1041 -6.98 -25.56 -4.71
N TYR A 1042 -5.68 -25.33 -4.52
CA TYR A 1042 -5.17 -24.03 -4.12
C TYR A 1042 -5.17 -23.09 -5.32
N PHE A 1043 -5.66 -21.87 -5.10
CA PHE A 1043 -5.48 -20.78 -6.04
C PHE A 1043 -4.03 -20.31 -5.99
N ILE A 1044 -3.41 -20.24 -7.17
CA ILE A 1044 -2.09 -19.62 -7.35
C ILE A 1044 -2.31 -18.52 -8.37
N PRO A 1045 -2.27 -17.23 -7.96
CA PRO A 1045 -2.56 -16.13 -8.87
C PRO A 1045 -1.54 -16.08 -10.02
N SER A 1046 -2.05 -16.07 -11.24
CA SER A 1046 -1.27 -15.84 -12.47
C SER A 1046 -1.23 -14.34 -12.75
N ARG A 1047 -0.06 -13.74 -12.97
CA ARG A 1047 0.15 -12.27 -12.95
C ARG A 1047 -0.63 -11.45 -14.02
N HIS A 1048 -1.38 -12.09 -14.90
CA HIS A 1048 -2.05 -11.47 -16.05
C HIS A 1048 -3.55 -11.79 -16.15
N GLU A 1049 -4.13 -12.48 -15.16
CA GLU A 1049 -5.55 -12.83 -15.18
C GLU A 1049 -6.32 -12.02 -14.13
N THR A 1050 -7.52 -11.58 -14.49
CA THR A 1050 -8.55 -11.20 -13.51
C THR A 1050 -9.30 -12.45 -13.11
N PHE A 1051 -9.62 -12.59 -11.82
CA PHE A 1051 -10.41 -13.71 -11.32
C PHE A 1051 -11.57 -13.20 -10.47
N GLU A 1052 -12.64 -14.00 -10.40
CA GLU A 1052 -13.79 -13.67 -9.56
C GLU A 1052 -13.55 -14.17 -8.13
N TYR A 1053 -13.53 -13.24 -7.17
CA TYR A 1053 -13.25 -13.50 -5.77
C TYR A 1053 -14.52 -13.49 -4.91
N ILE A 1054 -14.71 -14.56 -4.14
CA ILE A 1054 -15.81 -14.73 -3.17
C ILE A 1054 -15.26 -14.49 -1.76
N GLU A 1055 -15.53 -13.31 -1.20
CA GLU A 1055 -15.30 -13.01 0.22
C GLU A 1055 -16.41 -13.61 1.11
N ILE A 1056 -16.14 -13.80 2.40
CA ILE A 1056 -17.15 -14.19 3.41
C ILE A 1056 -18.40 -13.31 3.33
N GLY A 1057 -18.24 -11.99 3.22
CA GLY A 1057 -19.36 -11.05 3.09
C GLY A 1057 -20.12 -11.14 1.76
N GLY A 1058 -19.54 -11.79 0.75
CA GLY A 1058 -20.17 -12.04 -0.54
C GLY A 1058 -21.19 -13.18 -0.48
N VAL A 1059 -21.15 -14.04 0.54
CA VAL A 1059 -22.16 -15.09 0.73
C VAL A 1059 -23.30 -14.57 1.59
N THR A 1060 -24.52 -14.65 1.09
CA THR A 1060 -25.69 -14.17 1.83
C THR A 1060 -26.28 -15.28 2.72
N ALA A 1061 -27.09 -14.86 3.69
CA ALA A 1061 -27.91 -15.78 4.45
C ALA A 1061 -29.07 -16.40 3.63
N SER A 1062 -29.23 -16.11 2.34
CA SER A 1062 -30.10 -16.87 1.43
C SER A 1062 -29.34 -17.96 0.64
N GLY A 1063 -28.02 -18.06 0.84
CA GLY A 1063 -27.13 -18.98 0.13
C GLY A 1063 -26.77 -18.51 -1.27
N GLU A 1064 -26.77 -17.19 -1.52
CA GLU A 1064 -26.27 -16.59 -2.74
C GLU A 1064 -24.78 -16.28 -2.62
N VAL A 1065 -24.11 -16.30 -3.77
CA VAL A 1065 -22.68 -15.99 -3.89
C VAL A 1065 -22.55 -14.74 -4.75
N ASN A 1066 -22.11 -13.66 -4.13
CA ASN A 1066 -21.61 -12.48 -4.80
C ASN A 1066 -20.08 -12.52 -4.85
N SER A 1067 -19.54 -12.20 -6.01
CA SER A 1067 -18.12 -12.11 -6.30
C SER A 1067 -17.72 -10.72 -6.76
N SER A 1068 -16.46 -10.38 -6.53
CA SER A 1068 -15.82 -9.22 -7.11
C SER A 1068 -14.76 -9.65 -8.12
N SER A 1069 -14.73 -9.01 -9.28
CA SER A 1069 -13.62 -9.18 -10.23
C SER A 1069 -12.36 -8.54 -9.67
N VAL A 1070 -11.32 -9.33 -9.42
CA VAL A 1070 -10.06 -8.88 -8.84
C VAL A 1070 -8.91 -9.19 -9.80
N PRO A 1071 -8.11 -8.18 -10.18
CA PRO A 1071 -6.83 -8.39 -10.86
C PRO A 1071 -5.90 -9.27 -10.03
N ALA A 1072 -5.18 -10.22 -10.64
CA ALA A 1072 -4.26 -11.10 -9.90
C ALA A 1072 -3.13 -10.38 -9.16
N ASP A 1073 -2.77 -9.16 -9.55
CA ASP A 1073 -1.82 -8.31 -8.83
C ASP A 1073 -2.43 -7.60 -7.60
N GLU A 1074 -3.76 -7.55 -7.50
CA GLU A 1074 -4.51 -7.08 -6.34
C GLU A 1074 -5.12 -8.26 -5.54
N THR A 1075 -4.55 -9.47 -5.70
CA THR A 1075 -5.06 -10.68 -5.04
C THR A 1075 -5.12 -10.48 -3.52
N PRO A 1076 -6.30 -10.61 -2.90
CA PRO A 1076 -6.43 -10.52 -1.45
C PRO A 1076 -5.62 -11.63 -0.78
N ASP A 1077 -4.97 -11.35 0.35
CA ASP A 1077 -4.17 -12.35 1.11
C ASP A 1077 -4.97 -13.62 1.47
N ARG A 1078 -6.29 -13.48 1.58
CA ARG A 1078 -7.20 -14.58 1.90
C ARG A 1078 -7.72 -15.32 0.66
N ALA A 1079 -7.41 -14.94 -0.56
CA ALA A 1079 -7.81 -15.67 -1.76
C ALA A 1079 -7.02 -16.98 -1.85
N THR A 1080 -7.68 -18.12 -1.62
CA THR A 1080 -6.95 -19.38 -1.33
C THR A 1080 -7.48 -20.57 -2.09
N TRP A 1081 -8.79 -20.70 -2.27
CA TRP A 1081 -9.38 -21.94 -2.79
C TRP A 1081 -10.05 -21.72 -4.14
N HIS A 1082 -9.74 -22.56 -5.13
CA HIS A 1082 -10.59 -22.69 -6.29
C HIS A 1082 -11.88 -23.43 -5.92
N VAL A 1083 -12.99 -22.96 -6.47
CA VAL A 1083 -14.28 -23.64 -6.39
C VAL A 1083 -14.69 -24.20 -7.75
N ARG A 1084 -15.38 -25.33 -7.73
CA ARG A 1084 -15.92 -26.01 -8.90
C ARG A 1084 -17.43 -26.13 -8.80
N SER A 1085 -18.09 -26.20 -9.96
CA SER A 1085 -19.52 -26.44 -10.05
C SER A 1085 -19.90 -27.70 -9.27
N GLY A 1086 -20.90 -27.57 -8.39
CA GLY A 1086 -21.36 -28.63 -7.49
C GLY A 1086 -20.70 -28.61 -6.11
N ASP A 1087 -19.68 -27.79 -5.87
CA ASP A 1087 -19.14 -27.60 -4.52
C ASP A 1087 -20.14 -26.89 -3.61
N VAL A 1088 -20.01 -27.13 -2.31
CA VAL A 1088 -20.68 -26.39 -1.25
C VAL A 1088 -19.63 -25.65 -0.42
N ILE A 1089 -19.69 -24.32 -0.40
CA ILE A 1089 -18.85 -23.50 0.48
C ILE A 1089 -19.58 -23.20 1.78
N THR A 1090 -18.88 -23.24 2.91
CA THR A 1090 -19.44 -22.87 4.22
C THR A 1090 -18.44 -22.07 5.06
N SER A 1091 -18.89 -20.98 5.67
CA SER A 1091 -18.02 -20.08 6.44
C SER A 1091 -17.43 -20.77 7.66
N THR A 1092 -16.12 -20.66 7.84
CA THR A 1092 -15.40 -21.09 9.05
C THR A 1092 -15.39 -20.02 10.13
N VAL A 1093 -15.83 -18.79 9.80
CA VAL A 1093 -15.87 -17.64 10.72
C VAL A 1093 -17.32 -17.27 11.01
N ARG A 1094 -17.66 -17.11 12.30
CA ARG A 1094 -19.00 -16.79 12.80
C ARG A 1094 -20.08 -17.69 12.16
N PRO A 1095 -19.98 -19.02 12.33
CA PRO A 1095 -20.86 -19.98 11.65
C PRO A 1095 -22.34 -19.77 11.97
N ILE A 1096 -22.67 -19.15 13.11
CA ILE A 1096 -24.03 -18.75 13.48
C ILE A 1096 -24.74 -17.87 12.43
N ARG A 1097 -23.98 -17.19 11.56
CA ARG A 1097 -24.52 -16.40 10.44
C ARG A 1097 -25.06 -17.23 9.27
N ARG A 1098 -24.85 -18.56 9.28
CA ARG A 1098 -25.36 -19.51 8.26
C ARG A 1098 -24.93 -19.13 6.84
N LEU A 1099 -23.67 -18.73 6.68
CA LEU A 1099 -23.12 -18.32 5.39
C LEU A 1099 -22.58 -19.55 4.67
N SER A 1100 -23.46 -20.24 3.95
CA SER A 1100 -23.14 -21.38 3.10
C SER A 1100 -23.87 -21.26 1.77
N ALA A 1101 -23.26 -21.74 0.68
CA ALA A 1101 -23.80 -21.67 -0.68
C ALA A 1101 -23.34 -22.83 -1.56
N VAL A 1102 -24.13 -23.15 -2.60
CA VAL A 1102 -23.76 -24.07 -3.69
C VAL A 1102 -23.11 -23.26 -4.80
N ILE A 1103 -22.05 -23.82 -5.39
CA ILE A 1103 -21.37 -23.27 -6.56
C ILE A 1103 -22.03 -23.82 -7.82
N TYR A 1104 -22.62 -22.94 -8.63
CA TYR A 1104 -23.31 -23.29 -9.86
C TYR A 1104 -22.37 -23.22 -11.08
N PRO A 1105 -22.76 -23.77 -12.26
CA PRO A 1105 -21.89 -23.80 -13.44
C PRO A 1105 -21.34 -22.44 -13.87
N GLU A 1106 -22.09 -21.35 -13.71
CA GLU A 1106 -21.65 -19.98 -13.98
C GLU A 1106 -20.53 -19.47 -13.07
N GLN A 1107 -20.26 -20.16 -11.96
CA GLN A 1107 -19.26 -19.81 -10.94
C GLN A 1107 -18.09 -20.81 -10.94
N ASP A 1108 -18.04 -21.75 -11.89
CA ASP A 1108 -16.95 -22.71 -11.99
C ASP A 1108 -15.61 -21.99 -12.21
N GLY A 1109 -14.61 -22.33 -11.39
CA GLY A 1109 -13.27 -21.74 -11.46
C GLY A 1109 -13.08 -20.46 -10.64
N PHE A 1110 -14.13 -19.95 -9.97
CA PHE A 1110 -14.01 -18.81 -9.06
C PHE A 1110 -13.07 -19.13 -7.90
N VAL A 1111 -12.63 -18.09 -7.18
CA VAL A 1111 -11.73 -18.22 -6.03
C VAL A 1111 -12.44 -17.74 -4.78
N CYS A 1112 -12.40 -18.50 -3.69
CA CYS A 1112 -13.00 -18.07 -2.42
C CYS A 1112 -11.96 -17.85 -1.31
N SER A 1113 -12.39 -17.09 -0.30
CA SER A 1113 -11.61 -16.79 0.90
C SER A 1113 -11.17 -18.05 1.67
N SER A 1114 -10.01 -18.01 2.33
CA SER A 1114 -9.58 -19.00 3.32
C SER A 1114 -10.52 -19.10 4.53
N GLY A 1115 -11.41 -18.12 4.69
CA GLY A 1115 -12.53 -18.16 5.64
C GLY A 1115 -13.67 -19.11 5.25
N PHE A 1116 -13.55 -19.88 4.17
CA PHE A 1116 -14.49 -20.93 3.79
C PHE A 1116 -13.86 -22.32 3.87
N ALA A 1117 -14.68 -23.32 4.20
CA ALA A 1117 -14.43 -24.71 3.86
C ALA A 1117 -15.12 -25.02 2.53
N VAL A 1118 -14.36 -25.54 1.55
CA VAL A 1118 -14.89 -25.93 0.24
C VAL A 1118 -15.13 -27.44 0.23
N LEU A 1119 -16.40 -27.83 0.29
CA LEU A 1119 -16.83 -29.22 0.39
C LEU A 1119 -17.28 -29.71 -0.98
N GLU A 1120 -16.69 -30.81 -1.45
CA GLU A 1120 -17.07 -31.53 -2.67
C GLU A 1120 -17.96 -32.72 -2.27
N PRO A 1121 -19.28 -32.63 -2.44
CA PRO A 1121 -20.21 -33.71 -2.10
C PRO A 1121 -20.02 -34.89 -3.06
N TYR A 1122 -19.95 -36.11 -2.53
CA TYR A 1122 -19.82 -37.33 -3.34
C TYR A 1122 -20.84 -38.42 -2.99
N ARG A 1123 -21.51 -38.30 -1.83
CA ARG A 1123 -22.56 -39.24 -1.37
C ARG A 1123 -23.89 -38.56 -1.05
N ALA A 1124 -23.97 -37.24 -1.25
CA ALA A 1124 -25.18 -36.44 -1.07
C ALA A 1124 -25.27 -35.40 -2.20
N PHE A 1125 -26.49 -34.93 -2.49
CA PHE A 1125 -26.68 -33.78 -3.38
C PHE A 1125 -26.10 -32.53 -2.73
N SER A 1126 -25.48 -31.66 -3.52
CA SER A 1126 -24.92 -30.38 -3.06
C SER A 1126 -25.98 -29.50 -2.42
N GLU A 1127 -27.19 -29.50 -3.00
CA GLU A 1127 -28.33 -28.77 -2.47
C GLU A 1127 -28.82 -29.30 -1.11
N LEU A 1128 -28.79 -30.62 -0.91
CA LEU A 1128 -29.14 -31.21 0.39
C LEU A 1128 -28.11 -30.82 1.46
N LEU A 1129 -26.83 -30.92 1.13
CA LEU A 1129 -25.75 -30.55 2.06
C LEU A 1129 -25.81 -29.05 2.41
N LEU A 1130 -26.15 -28.20 1.43
CA LEU A 1130 -26.38 -26.78 1.65
C LEU A 1130 -27.48 -26.54 2.69
N VAL A 1131 -28.67 -27.14 2.51
CA VAL A 1131 -29.78 -26.98 3.45
C VAL A 1131 -29.37 -27.49 4.83
N TYR A 1132 -28.70 -28.64 4.90
CA TYR A 1132 -28.24 -29.24 6.14
C TYR A 1132 -27.31 -28.32 6.94
N LEU A 1133 -26.26 -27.77 6.31
CA LEU A 1133 -25.29 -26.87 6.97
C LEU A 1133 -25.91 -25.54 7.41
N ARG A 1134 -27.06 -25.17 6.85
CA ARG A 1134 -27.77 -23.92 7.14
C ARG A 1134 -28.91 -24.09 8.16
N LEU A 1135 -29.21 -25.31 8.58
CA LEU A 1135 -30.20 -25.54 9.63
C LEU A 1135 -29.78 -24.84 10.93
N PRO A 1136 -30.72 -24.18 11.66
CA PRO A 1136 -30.44 -23.52 12.94
C PRO A 1136 -29.62 -24.39 13.90
N VAL A 1137 -30.05 -25.65 14.06
CA VAL A 1137 -29.44 -26.63 14.97
C VAL A 1137 -28.03 -27.04 14.55
N ILE A 1138 -27.74 -27.08 13.25
CA ILE A 1138 -26.40 -27.41 12.74
C ILE A 1138 -25.46 -26.20 12.89
N ALA A 1139 -25.95 -24.99 12.65
CA ALA A 1139 -25.19 -23.77 12.88
C ALA A 1139 -24.85 -23.57 14.37
N GLU A 1140 -25.77 -23.93 15.28
CA GLU A 1140 -25.52 -23.97 16.73
C GLU A 1140 -24.39 -24.97 17.07
N LEU A 1141 -24.42 -26.18 16.50
CA LEU A 1141 -23.34 -27.16 16.69
C LEU A 1141 -21.99 -26.66 16.15
N MET A 1142 -21.99 -25.96 15.02
CA MET A 1142 -20.77 -25.34 14.50
C MET A 1142 -20.23 -24.26 15.45
N ASP A 1143 -21.11 -23.42 16.00
CA ASP A 1143 -20.74 -22.34 16.90
C ASP A 1143 -20.11 -22.86 18.21
N LEU A 1144 -20.62 -23.98 18.74
CA LEU A 1144 -20.06 -24.66 19.92
C LEU A 1144 -18.62 -25.15 19.73
N HIS A 1145 -18.19 -25.42 18.49
CA HIS A 1145 -16.83 -25.82 18.16
C HIS A 1145 -15.90 -24.64 17.87
N THR A 1146 -16.39 -23.40 17.97
CA THR A 1146 -15.56 -22.23 17.69
C THR A 1146 -14.52 -21.98 18.77
N THR A 1147 -13.47 -21.28 18.37
CA THR A 1147 -12.40 -20.74 19.21
C THR A 1147 -12.34 -19.21 19.04
N ALA A 1148 -11.87 -18.50 20.07
CA ALA A 1148 -11.77 -17.03 20.18
C ALA A 1148 -13.08 -16.27 20.45
N SER A 1149 -12.98 -15.16 21.22
CA SER A 1149 -14.13 -14.39 21.73
C SER A 1149 -14.62 -13.28 20.78
N MET A 1150 -13.73 -12.53 20.12
CA MET A 1150 -14.13 -11.41 19.24
C MET A 1150 -14.52 -11.84 17.81
N TYR A 1151 -13.90 -12.90 17.30
CA TYR A 1151 -14.16 -13.48 15.98
C TYR A 1151 -14.17 -15.01 16.09
N PRO A 1152 -15.31 -15.60 16.51
CA PRO A 1152 -15.45 -17.05 16.63
C PRO A 1152 -15.14 -17.76 15.32
N ALA A 1153 -14.25 -18.77 15.35
CA ALA A 1153 -13.88 -19.56 14.18
C ALA A 1153 -13.86 -21.06 14.47
N ILE A 1154 -14.44 -21.87 13.57
CA ILE A 1154 -14.47 -23.33 13.61
C ILE A 1154 -13.40 -23.91 12.66
N SER A 1155 -12.75 -25.00 13.07
CA SER A 1155 -11.76 -25.68 12.23
C SER A 1155 -12.41 -26.55 11.15
N VAL A 1156 -11.79 -26.66 9.97
CA VAL A 1156 -12.27 -27.55 8.90
C VAL A 1156 -12.38 -29.02 9.36
N PRO A 1157 -11.41 -29.59 10.11
CA PRO A 1157 -11.57 -30.92 10.69
C PRO A 1157 -12.82 -31.08 11.56
N ASP A 1158 -13.25 -30.05 12.29
CA ASP A 1158 -14.45 -30.14 13.13
C ASP A 1158 -15.73 -30.04 12.29
N ILE A 1159 -15.74 -29.24 11.21
CA ILE A 1159 -16.84 -29.24 10.23
C ILE A 1159 -17.04 -30.65 9.64
N LEU A 1160 -15.94 -31.32 9.27
CA LEU A 1160 -16.01 -32.67 8.69
C LEU A 1160 -16.49 -33.73 9.71
N LYS A 1161 -16.34 -33.49 11.01
CA LYS A 1161 -16.81 -34.39 12.07
C LYS A 1161 -18.27 -34.16 12.47
N LEU A 1162 -18.92 -33.09 11.99
CA LEU A 1162 -20.32 -32.83 12.30
C LEU A 1162 -21.16 -34.05 11.89
N PRO A 1163 -22.10 -34.48 12.75
CA PRO A 1163 -22.96 -35.61 12.42
C PRO A 1163 -23.79 -35.30 11.18
N PHE A 1164 -24.04 -36.31 10.36
CA PHE A 1164 -24.87 -36.23 9.17
C PHE A 1164 -25.87 -37.38 9.18
N VAL A 1165 -27.14 -37.07 8.94
CA VAL A 1165 -28.21 -38.06 8.80
C VAL A 1165 -28.53 -38.16 7.33
N GLN A 1166 -28.50 -39.37 6.77
CA GLN A 1166 -28.78 -39.59 5.37
C GLN A 1166 -30.30 -39.76 5.17
N PRO A 1167 -30.98 -38.81 4.50
CA PRO A 1167 -32.40 -38.98 4.16
C PRO A 1167 -32.60 -40.13 3.17
N SER A 1168 -33.84 -40.61 3.03
CA SER A 1168 -34.19 -41.52 1.93
C SER A 1168 -33.93 -40.85 0.57
N SER A 1169 -33.70 -41.66 -0.48
CA SER A 1169 -33.41 -41.14 -1.83
C SER A 1169 -34.50 -40.17 -2.31
N ASP A 1170 -35.77 -40.52 -2.10
CA ASP A 1170 -36.92 -39.70 -2.52
C ASP A 1170 -36.90 -38.32 -1.84
N VAL A 1171 -36.65 -38.28 -0.52
CA VAL A 1171 -36.57 -37.02 0.24
C VAL A 1171 -35.35 -36.20 -0.17
N ALA A 1172 -34.21 -36.85 -0.38
CA ALA A 1172 -32.99 -36.18 -0.81
C ALA A 1172 -33.14 -35.55 -2.20
N GLU A 1173 -33.79 -36.24 -3.14
CA GLU A 1173 -34.11 -35.73 -4.48
C GLU A 1173 -35.12 -34.58 -4.43
N GLU A 1174 -36.16 -34.69 -3.60
CA GLU A 1174 -37.17 -33.64 -3.42
C GLU A 1174 -36.55 -32.35 -2.86
N VAL A 1175 -35.78 -32.44 -1.77
CA VAL A 1175 -35.05 -31.30 -1.17
C VAL A 1175 -34.11 -30.68 -2.20
N ALA A 1176 -33.35 -31.49 -2.93
CA ALA A 1176 -32.43 -30.98 -3.94
C ALA A 1176 -33.16 -30.26 -5.07
N LYS A 1177 -34.29 -30.80 -5.55
CA LYS A 1177 -35.13 -30.17 -6.57
C LYS A 1177 -35.67 -28.82 -6.10
N LEU A 1178 -36.23 -28.74 -4.89
CA LEU A 1178 -36.77 -27.50 -4.33
C LEU A 1178 -35.72 -26.39 -4.24
N VAL A 1179 -34.49 -26.73 -3.85
CA VAL A 1179 -33.38 -25.77 -3.78
C VAL A 1179 -32.94 -25.30 -5.18
N ARG A 1180 -32.87 -26.19 -6.18
CA ARG A 1180 -32.58 -25.79 -7.58
C ARG A 1180 -33.67 -24.88 -8.13
N ASP A 1181 -34.94 -25.23 -7.91
CA ASP A 1181 -36.09 -24.43 -8.35
C ASP A 1181 -36.07 -23.05 -7.64
N SER A 1182 -35.70 -23.03 -6.35
CA SER A 1182 -35.49 -21.80 -5.58
C SER A 1182 -34.38 -20.92 -6.17
N HIS A 1183 -33.23 -21.50 -6.50
CA HIS A 1183 -32.12 -20.79 -7.16
C HIS A 1183 -32.52 -20.24 -8.55
N ALA A 1184 -33.22 -21.05 -9.36
CA ALA A 1184 -33.70 -20.62 -10.68
C ALA A 1184 -34.67 -19.43 -10.57
N ALA A 1185 -35.58 -19.45 -9.60
CA ALA A 1185 -36.51 -18.35 -9.36
C ALA A 1185 -35.77 -17.06 -8.91
N ARG A 1186 -34.74 -17.16 -8.07
CA ARG A 1186 -33.87 -16.02 -7.72
C ARG A 1186 -33.13 -15.46 -8.93
N LYS A 1187 -32.51 -16.33 -9.74
CA LYS A 1187 -31.80 -15.92 -10.96
C LYS A 1187 -32.72 -15.19 -11.93
N GLN A 1188 -33.96 -15.66 -12.07
CA GLN A 1188 -34.99 -14.98 -12.85
C GLN A 1188 -35.30 -13.58 -12.31
N ALA A 1189 -35.44 -13.43 -10.99
CA ALA A 1189 -35.69 -12.13 -10.37
C ALA A 1189 -34.55 -11.13 -10.60
N HIS A 1190 -33.29 -11.55 -10.39
CA HIS A 1190 -32.12 -10.71 -10.64
C HIS A 1190 -32.03 -10.28 -12.11
N ALA A 1191 -32.29 -11.20 -13.04
CA ALA A 1191 -32.33 -10.89 -14.47
C ALA A 1191 -33.43 -9.86 -14.82
N LEU A 1192 -34.61 -9.96 -14.20
CA LEU A 1192 -35.69 -8.99 -14.39
C LEU A 1192 -35.32 -7.60 -13.88
N LEU A 1193 -34.73 -7.50 -12.68
CA LEU A 1193 -34.29 -6.23 -12.09
C LEU A 1193 -33.14 -5.61 -12.89
N ALA A 1194 -32.16 -6.40 -13.33
CA ALA A 1194 -31.06 -5.94 -14.16
C ALA A 1194 -31.57 -5.39 -15.52
N ARG A 1195 -32.49 -6.12 -16.17
CA ARG A 1195 -33.14 -5.66 -17.40
C ARG A 1195 -33.93 -4.38 -17.21
N ALA A 1196 -34.68 -4.26 -16.11
CA ALA A 1196 -35.40 -3.04 -15.79
C ALA A 1196 -34.44 -1.85 -15.62
N LYS A 1197 -33.31 -2.05 -14.91
CA LYS A 1197 -32.26 -1.04 -14.75
C LYS A 1197 -31.69 -0.60 -16.10
N TRP A 1198 -31.24 -1.54 -16.92
CA TRP A 1198 -30.69 -1.23 -18.26
C TRP A 1198 -31.72 -0.57 -19.17
N ALA A 1199 -32.99 -0.96 -19.12
CA ALA A 1199 -34.05 -0.31 -19.89
C ALA A 1199 -34.20 1.17 -19.54
N VAL A 1200 -34.08 1.53 -18.24
CA VAL A 1200 -34.08 2.92 -17.79
C VAL A 1200 -32.84 3.66 -18.27
N GLU A 1201 -31.65 3.05 -18.18
CA GLU A 1201 -30.40 3.65 -18.66
C GLU A 1201 -30.45 3.92 -20.18
N ILE A 1202 -30.84 2.92 -20.97
CA ILE A 1202 -31.05 3.04 -22.43
C ILE A 1202 -32.08 4.14 -22.76
N ALA A 1203 -33.16 4.25 -21.97
CA ALA A 1203 -34.16 5.28 -22.20
C ALA A 1203 -33.65 6.70 -21.94
N ILE A 1204 -32.71 6.87 -21.01
CA ILE A 1204 -32.02 8.15 -20.75
C ILE A 1204 -31.01 8.45 -21.88
N GLU A 1205 -30.36 7.42 -22.42
CA GLU A 1205 -29.33 7.55 -23.45
C GLU A 1205 -29.90 7.83 -24.84
N ASP A 1206 -30.98 7.14 -25.19
CA ASP A 1206 -31.63 7.19 -26.49
C ASP A 1206 -33.03 7.79 -26.38
N ASN A 1207 -34.02 6.96 -25.99
CA ASN A 1207 -35.40 7.38 -25.75
C ASN A 1207 -36.24 6.24 -25.15
N GLU A 1208 -37.43 6.59 -24.66
CA GLU A 1208 -38.38 5.67 -24.03
C GLU A 1208 -38.70 4.44 -24.90
N ALA A 1209 -38.87 4.59 -26.22
CA ALA A 1209 -39.28 3.50 -27.09
C ALA A 1209 -38.22 2.41 -27.22
N VAL A 1210 -36.94 2.79 -27.27
CA VAL A 1210 -35.81 1.86 -27.32
C VAL A 1210 -35.69 1.10 -25.99
N GLY A 1211 -35.76 1.80 -24.87
CA GLY A 1211 -35.75 1.18 -23.53
C GLY A 1211 -36.91 0.19 -23.34
N LEU A 1212 -38.10 0.54 -23.80
CA LEU A 1212 -39.28 -0.34 -23.76
C LEU A 1212 -39.10 -1.59 -24.62
N THR A 1213 -38.57 -1.42 -25.83
CA THR A 1213 -38.31 -2.52 -26.76
C THR A 1213 -37.29 -3.48 -26.15
N PHE A 1214 -36.24 -2.96 -25.53
CA PHE A 1214 -35.24 -3.76 -24.81
C PHE A 1214 -35.88 -4.58 -23.68
N LEU A 1215 -36.71 -3.93 -22.84
CA LEU A 1215 -37.38 -4.60 -21.73
C LEU A 1215 -38.35 -5.70 -22.19
N GLN A 1216 -39.03 -5.51 -23.32
CA GLN A 1216 -40.03 -6.42 -23.86
C GLN A 1216 -39.43 -7.60 -24.65
N ASN A 1217 -38.38 -7.37 -25.45
CA ASN A 1217 -37.85 -8.37 -26.38
C ASN A 1217 -36.83 -9.33 -25.77
N GLY A 1218 -36.45 -9.15 -24.51
CA GLY A 1218 -35.51 -10.06 -23.84
C GLY A 1218 -34.04 -9.91 -24.29
N GLY A 1219 -33.69 -8.79 -24.94
CA GLY A 1219 -32.33 -8.38 -25.33
C GLY A 1219 -32.07 -8.38 -26.85
N TYR A 1220 -31.36 -7.36 -27.35
CA TYR A 1220 -30.43 -7.54 -28.48
C TYR A 1220 -29.18 -8.24 -27.92
N GLN A 1221 -28.65 -9.22 -28.66
CA GLN A 1221 -27.43 -9.95 -28.32
C GLN A 1221 -26.21 -9.04 -28.17
#